data_AF-A0A7V4P2G2-F1
#
_entry.id   AF-A0A7V4P2G2-F1
#
_cell.length_a   1.000
_cell.length_b   1.000
_cell.length_c   1.000
_cell.angle_alpha   90.00
_cell.angle_beta   90.00
_cell.angle_gamma   90.00
#
_symmetry.space_group_name_H-M   'P 1'
#
loop_
_entity.id
_entity.type
_entity.pdbx_description
1 polymer ?
#
loop_
_entity_poly.entity_id
_entity_poly.type
_entity_poly.pdbx_seq_one_letter_code
_entity_poly.pdbx_strand_id
1 'polypeptide(L)'
;MAAKLPVWGIDLGQYALKAVRLQSVGEQVEIAEVFVHEHPQMLSAPDADKPALVRAAVEALQAKHDVRKHAVAVTVPGQMTLTRFAKLPPVEAKKIPDMVNYEAQQQIPFDMDEVVWDYEIFTHEGSLDVEVGIFAMRKELVRGQLVQYSSVGISPTVVQSAPFATYNALRYDGQFGDETTLVLDIGTVATDLLIIEGNSLWSRVIPLGGNSFTDALVKAFKLNFKKAEELKRQAASSKYARQILQAMRPVFADLVAQIQQSIGFYTSTRRQSEVKRCIGMGRTFLLPGMQKFLTTNLQLPVERFSSFTKIGAGALAGAPSYTENSASLSVAVGAALQALGVKTGITANLLPTEIVRQQLWKKKQVFFGASAACLAGAAGAIWLGTMLAQNALASKFGSVTSASVPPTDLATAERTFAQPPGRDLPPLEYGVRIASSLEKLKNEFAALPNLSDQQARLKAVTDLPTANPIIPQIVDLVQRVFAEVNSPAVLEASSSEEYAAKARQTPRGDRRDVWIERFRCRFDPRDASKAFSAAAAPTRGAMAGEDGMPPAEASAAGWTVIIEGRTTSSEAPALIDEIVTKLKAEGRKKDMKFWVKQVQSDNLARVGARPIGAARGLPPSVTPPSVAPGVDRDGRGSAGRPVAPTTPRGGSPLTGRGAPMGWQPDPTRDPVTDEPITGDSTFRIAMVIIRGPVPPDMVGKTDDKKGPETPAPAEPAPADRDER
;
A
#
# COMPACT_ATOMS: atom_id res chain seq x y z
N MET A 1 -1.28 19.36 -29.00
CA MET A 1 -1.72 18.41 -27.95
C MET A 1 -1.66 17.01 -28.51
N ALA A 2 -1.17 16.01 -27.75
CA ALA A 2 -1.20 14.62 -28.22
C ALA A 2 -2.66 14.20 -28.45
N ALA A 3 -2.96 13.58 -29.59
CA ALA A 3 -4.29 13.06 -29.87
C ALA A 3 -4.68 12.05 -28.78
N LYS A 4 -5.83 12.26 -28.13
CA LYS A 4 -6.36 11.29 -27.17
C LYS A 4 -6.64 9.99 -27.90
N LEU A 5 -6.11 8.88 -27.39
CA LEU A 5 -6.37 7.55 -27.96
C LEU A 5 -7.88 7.26 -27.93
N PRO A 6 -8.42 6.56 -28.94
CA PRO A 6 -9.81 6.14 -28.93
C PRO A 6 -10.11 5.26 -27.70
N VAL A 7 -11.34 5.36 -27.21
CA VAL A 7 -11.81 4.64 -26.01
C VAL A 7 -13.11 3.93 -26.30
N TRP A 8 -13.35 2.84 -25.58
CA TRP A 8 -14.61 2.10 -25.64
C TRP A 8 -15.47 2.39 -24.42
N GLY A 9 -16.77 2.57 -24.63
CA GLY A 9 -17.78 2.49 -23.59
C GLY A 9 -18.66 1.28 -23.85
N ILE A 10 -18.85 0.43 -22.85
CA ILE A 10 -19.59 -0.82 -22.96
C ILE A 10 -20.74 -0.82 -21.95
N ASP A 11 -21.95 -0.96 -22.44
CA ASP A 11 -23.16 -1.17 -21.66
C ASP A 11 -23.63 -2.63 -21.77
N LEU A 12 -23.48 -3.39 -20.69
CA LEU A 12 -23.98 -4.76 -20.60
C LEU A 12 -25.44 -4.75 -20.11
N GLY A 13 -26.35 -4.53 -21.06
CA GLY A 13 -27.78 -4.58 -20.81
C GLY A 13 -28.33 -6.01 -20.71
N GLN A 14 -29.52 -6.12 -20.11
CA GLN A 14 -30.26 -7.39 -19.99
C GLN A 14 -30.73 -7.97 -21.32
N TYR A 15 -30.90 -7.10 -22.33
CA TYR A 15 -31.34 -7.47 -23.67
C TYR A 15 -30.18 -7.62 -24.65
N ALA A 16 -29.18 -6.74 -24.55
CA ALA A 16 -28.04 -6.71 -25.46
C ALA A 16 -26.82 -6.13 -24.77
N LEU A 17 -25.64 -6.58 -25.21
CA LEU A 17 -24.40 -5.85 -25.01
C LEU A 17 -24.30 -4.76 -26.08
N LYS A 18 -24.15 -3.50 -25.67
CA LYS A 18 -23.93 -2.37 -26.56
C LYS A 18 -22.56 -1.77 -26.28
N ALA A 19 -21.76 -1.52 -27.31
CA ALA A 19 -20.46 -0.90 -27.16
C ALA A 19 -20.28 0.20 -28.21
N VAL A 20 -19.62 1.28 -27.81
CA VAL A 20 -19.33 2.43 -28.65
C VAL A 20 -17.86 2.79 -28.54
N ARG A 21 -17.18 2.98 -29.68
CA ARG A 21 -15.83 3.54 -29.72
C ARG A 21 -15.92 5.03 -29.99
N LEU A 22 -15.45 5.84 -29.04
CA LEU A 22 -15.32 7.28 -29.21
C LEU A 22 -13.88 7.67 -29.56
N GLN A 23 -13.76 8.72 -30.35
CA GLN A 23 -12.49 9.37 -30.66
C GLN A 23 -12.64 10.90 -30.63
N SER A 24 -11.55 11.59 -30.33
CA SER A 24 -11.49 13.06 -30.41
C SER A 24 -11.10 13.46 -31.82
N VAL A 25 -11.89 14.32 -32.46
CA VAL A 25 -11.62 14.91 -33.77
C VAL A 25 -11.59 16.42 -33.60
N GLY A 26 -10.39 17.00 -33.50
CA GLY A 26 -10.23 18.39 -33.08
C GLY A 26 -10.80 18.59 -31.67
N GLU A 27 -11.72 19.54 -31.52
CA GLU A 27 -12.44 19.82 -30.26
C GLU A 27 -13.74 19.02 -30.12
N GLN A 28 -14.16 18.30 -31.17
CA GLN A 28 -15.38 17.50 -31.17
C GLN A 28 -15.10 16.04 -30.82
N VAL A 29 -16.15 15.34 -30.40
CA VAL A 29 -16.14 13.90 -30.15
C VAL A 29 -17.00 13.22 -31.20
N GLU A 30 -16.48 12.12 -31.74
CA GLU A 30 -17.15 11.33 -32.77
C GLU A 30 -17.31 9.87 -32.31
N ILE A 31 -18.48 9.30 -32.59
CA ILE A 31 -18.74 7.87 -32.55
C ILE A 31 -18.12 7.23 -33.79
N ALA A 32 -16.98 6.56 -33.60
CA ALA A 32 -16.25 5.93 -34.67
C ALA A 32 -16.77 4.52 -34.98
N GLU A 33 -17.23 3.79 -33.95
CA GLU A 33 -17.78 2.43 -34.09
C GLU A 33 -18.94 2.20 -33.13
N VAL A 34 -19.93 1.44 -33.59
CA VAL A 34 -21.05 0.94 -32.79
C VAL A 34 -21.10 -0.57 -32.93
N PHE A 35 -21.22 -1.26 -31.80
CA PHE A 35 -21.43 -2.69 -31.73
C PHE A 35 -22.65 -2.97 -30.86
N VAL A 36 -23.59 -3.73 -31.40
CA VAL A 36 -24.78 -4.19 -30.66
C VAL A 36 -24.88 -5.70 -30.85
N HIS A 37 -24.88 -6.43 -29.73
CA HIS A 37 -25.06 -7.87 -29.69
C HIS A 37 -26.27 -8.19 -28.83
N GLU A 38 -27.40 -8.46 -29.48
CA GLU A 38 -28.62 -8.94 -28.82
C GLU A 38 -28.39 -10.35 -28.27
N HIS A 39 -28.73 -10.55 -27.00
CA HIS A 39 -28.64 -11.86 -26.39
C HIS A 39 -29.70 -12.79 -27.00
N PRO A 40 -29.39 -14.07 -27.29
CA PRO A 40 -30.36 -15.04 -27.82
C PRO A 40 -31.67 -15.16 -27.03
N GLN A 41 -31.60 -14.87 -25.73
CA GLN A 41 -32.73 -14.70 -24.84
C GLN A 41 -32.39 -13.60 -23.82
N MET A 42 -33.40 -12.99 -23.21
CA MET A 42 -33.15 -12.00 -22.15
C MET A 42 -32.38 -12.63 -21.01
N LEU A 43 -31.37 -11.93 -20.51
CA LEU A 43 -30.63 -12.38 -19.34
C LEU A 43 -31.56 -12.54 -18.13
N SER A 44 -32.60 -11.72 -18.01
CA SER A 44 -33.58 -11.78 -16.93
C SER A 44 -34.62 -12.91 -17.07
N ALA A 45 -34.61 -13.69 -18.15
CA ALA A 45 -35.55 -14.80 -18.31
C ALA A 45 -35.28 -15.91 -17.25
N PRO A 46 -36.32 -16.60 -16.75
CA PRO A 46 -36.16 -17.59 -15.68
C PRO A 46 -35.22 -18.76 -16.01
N ASP A 47 -35.16 -19.16 -17.27
CA ASP A 47 -34.39 -20.27 -17.82
C ASP A 47 -33.05 -19.83 -18.45
N ALA A 48 -32.65 -18.57 -18.27
CA ALA A 48 -31.44 -18.05 -18.87
C ALA A 48 -30.15 -18.43 -18.12
N ASP A 49 -29.21 -19.05 -18.82
CA ASP A 49 -27.81 -19.15 -18.39
C ASP A 49 -27.10 -17.81 -18.59
N LYS A 50 -27.29 -16.90 -17.63
CA LYS A 50 -26.74 -15.54 -17.67
C LYS A 50 -25.22 -15.53 -17.86
N PRO A 51 -24.41 -16.29 -17.09
CA PRO A 51 -22.95 -16.31 -17.29
C PRO A 51 -22.53 -16.69 -18.71
N ALA A 52 -23.15 -17.72 -19.30
CA ALA A 52 -22.80 -18.17 -20.65
C ALA A 52 -23.17 -17.11 -21.72
N LEU A 53 -24.37 -16.54 -21.64
CA LEU A 53 -24.84 -15.52 -22.59
C LEU A 53 -23.99 -14.26 -22.53
N VAL A 54 -23.65 -13.79 -21.32
CA VAL A 54 -22.78 -12.63 -21.15
C VAL A 54 -21.38 -12.90 -21.71
N ARG A 55 -20.80 -14.07 -21.41
CA ARG A 55 -19.48 -14.44 -21.93
C ARG A 55 -19.48 -14.43 -23.47
N ALA A 56 -20.48 -15.07 -24.09
CA ALA A 56 -20.60 -15.10 -25.55
C ALA A 56 -20.68 -13.69 -26.16
N ALA A 57 -21.44 -12.78 -25.53
CA ALA A 57 -21.56 -11.40 -26.01
C ALA A 57 -20.22 -10.62 -25.92
N VAL A 58 -19.49 -10.78 -24.82
CA VAL A 58 -18.19 -10.12 -24.60
C VAL A 58 -17.12 -10.72 -25.52
N GLU A 59 -17.12 -12.04 -25.74
CA GLU A 59 -16.25 -12.71 -26.71
C GLU A 59 -16.54 -12.24 -28.14
N ALA A 60 -17.81 -12.08 -28.51
CA ALA A 60 -18.19 -11.56 -29.83
C ALA A 60 -17.70 -10.13 -30.06
N LEU A 61 -17.79 -9.26 -29.04
CA LEU A 61 -17.21 -7.92 -29.10
C LEU A 61 -15.68 -7.98 -29.32
N GLN A 62 -14.98 -8.81 -28.54
CA GLN A 62 -13.53 -8.94 -28.60
C GLN A 62 -13.03 -9.59 -29.90
N ALA A 63 -13.80 -10.52 -30.48
CA ALA A 63 -13.46 -11.17 -31.73
C ALA A 63 -13.58 -10.21 -32.92
N LYS A 64 -14.54 -9.29 -32.87
CA LYS A 64 -14.80 -8.32 -33.95
C LYS A 64 -13.96 -7.04 -33.81
N HIS A 65 -13.59 -6.66 -32.59
CA HIS A 65 -12.91 -5.40 -32.30
C HIS A 65 -11.70 -5.59 -31.35
N ASP A 66 -10.64 -4.82 -31.59
CA ASP A 66 -9.39 -4.85 -30.82
C ASP A 66 -9.49 -4.12 -29.45
N VAL A 67 -10.53 -4.42 -28.67
CA VAL A 67 -10.91 -3.67 -27.45
C VAL A 67 -9.77 -3.58 -26.42
N ARG A 68 -8.94 -4.62 -26.28
CA ARG A 68 -7.81 -4.67 -25.31
C ARG A 68 -6.76 -3.58 -25.50
N LYS A 69 -6.66 -2.99 -26.70
CA LYS A 69 -5.65 -1.96 -27.03
C LYS A 69 -6.08 -0.55 -26.60
N HIS A 70 -7.32 -0.39 -26.11
CA HIS A 70 -7.93 0.89 -25.80
C HIS A 70 -8.31 0.99 -24.32
N ALA A 71 -8.51 2.22 -23.83
CA ALA A 71 -9.16 2.39 -22.54
C ALA A 71 -10.64 1.98 -22.65
N VAL A 72 -11.16 1.34 -21.61
CA VAL A 72 -12.52 0.77 -21.62
C VAL A 72 -13.27 1.27 -20.39
N ALA A 73 -14.40 1.93 -20.62
CA ALA A 73 -15.41 2.18 -19.61
C ALA A 73 -16.49 1.11 -19.71
N VAL A 74 -16.95 0.64 -18.55
CA VAL A 74 -18.12 -0.26 -18.45
C VAL A 74 -19.17 0.38 -17.56
N THR A 75 -20.43 0.05 -17.79
CA THR A 75 -21.52 0.52 -16.95
C THR A 75 -22.08 -0.57 -16.05
N VAL A 76 -22.64 -0.15 -14.92
CA VAL A 76 -23.41 -1.00 -14.00
C VAL A 76 -24.84 -0.49 -13.90
N PRO A 77 -25.84 -1.37 -13.72
CA PRO A 77 -27.22 -0.94 -13.56
C PRO A 77 -27.42 -0.02 -12.35
N GLY A 78 -28.26 1.01 -12.48
CA GLY A 78 -28.55 1.95 -11.39
C GLY A 78 -29.04 1.27 -10.11
N GLN A 79 -29.80 0.17 -10.23
CA GLN A 79 -30.29 -0.64 -9.11
C GLN A 79 -29.19 -1.27 -8.24
N MET A 80 -27.99 -1.46 -8.78
CA MET A 80 -26.84 -1.99 -8.04
C MET A 80 -26.05 -0.89 -7.33
N THR A 81 -26.35 0.37 -7.60
CA THR A 81 -25.67 1.54 -7.05
C THR A 81 -26.55 2.29 -6.06
N LEU A 82 -25.91 2.91 -5.08
CA LEU A 82 -26.52 3.84 -4.16
C LEU A 82 -26.10 5.25 -4.54
N THR A 83 -27.08 6.13 -4.70
CA THR A 83 -26.83 7.56 -4.96
C THR A 83 -27.52 8.40 -3.91
N ARG A 84 -26.78 9.35 -3.33
CA ARG A 84 -27.29 10.31 -2.36
C ARG A 84 -26.78 11.70 -2.72
N PHE A 85 -27.66 12.70 -2.63
CA PHE A 85 -27.29 14.10 -2.80
C PHE A 85 -27.36 14.76 -1.43
N ALA A 86 -26.28 15.41 -1.02
CA ALA A 86 -26.17 16.13 0.24
C ALA A 86 -25.78 17.59 -0.04
N LYS A 87 -26.34 18.50 0.76
CA LYS A 87 -25.92 19.91 0.75
C LYS A 87 -24.90 20.10 1.85
N LEU A 88 -23.72 20.56 1.49
CA LEU A 88 -22.68 20.91 2.45
C LEU A 88 -22.83 22.38 2.82
N PRO A 89 -22.67 22.74 4.11
CA PRO A 89 -22.56 24.14 4.50
C PRO A 89 -21.35 24.79 3.81
N PRO A 90 -21.37 26.12 3.62
CA PRO A 90 -20.29 26.84 2.98
C PRO A 90 -19.00 26.69 3.79
N VAL A 91 -18.02 26.00 3.22
CA VAL A 91 -16.70 25.81 3.80
C VAL A 91 -15.60 26.11 2.79
N GLU A 92 -14.39 26.33 3.29
CA GLU A 92 -13.21 26.43 2.44
C GLU A 92 -13.05 25.18 1.57
N ALA A 93 -12.69 25.37 0.29
CA ALA A 93 -12.57 24.27 -0.67
C ALA A 93 -11.66 23.12 -0.21
N LYS A 94 -10.68 23.41 0.65
CA LYS A 94 -9.77 22.41 1.23
C LYS A 94 -10.44 21.46 2.22
N LYS A 95 -11.53 21.87 2.88
CA LYS A 95 -12.28 21.08 3.87
C LYS A 95 -13.43 20.28 3.27
N ILE A 96 -13.80 20.56 2.01
CA ILE A 96 -14.86 19.84 1.31
C ILE A 96 -14.62 18.32 1.33
N PRO A 97 -13.42 17.78 1.02
CA PRO A 97 -13.20 16.33 1.02
C PRO A 97 -13.46 15.66 2.37
N ASP A 98 -13.07 16.31 3.48
CA ASP A 98 -13.28 15.76 4.83
C ASP A 98 -14.76 15.73 5.19
N MET A 99 -15.52 16.76 4.79
CA MET A 99 -16.96 16.79 4.99
C MET A 99 -17.71 15.81 4.12
N VAL A 100 -17.28 15.64 2.86
CA VAL A 100 -17.86 14.62 1.98
C VAL A 100 -17.61 13.22 2.54
N ASN A 101 -16.42 12.95 3.09
CA ASN A 101 -16.14 11.70 3.80
C ASN A 101 -17.11 11.50 4.98
N TYR A 102 -17.34 12.53 5.79
CA TYR A 102 -18.27 12.47 6.92
C TYR A 102 -19.72 12.20 6.45
N GLU A 103 -20.20 12.93 5.44
CA GLU A 103 -21.53 12.69 4.86
C GLU A 103 -21.65 11.29 4.23
N ALA A 104 -20.62 10.82 3.53
CA ALA A 104 -20.61 9.49 2.94
C ALA A 104 -20.78 8.39 3.99
N GLN A 105 -20.09 8.50 5.13
CA GLN A 105 -20.22 7.55 6.26
C GLN A 105 -21.64 7.52 6.84
N GLN A 106 -22.35 8.65 6.85
CA GLN A 106 -23.73 8.72 7.36
C GLN A 106 -24.77 8.22 6.34
N GLN A 107 -24.51 8.45 5.05
CA GLN A 107 -25.46 8.18 3.97
C GLN A 107 -25.35 6.76 3.39
N ILE A 108 -24.18 6.12 3.52
CA ILE A 108 -23.94 4.75 3.04
C ILE A 108 -24.30 3.77 4.17
N PRO A 109 -25.34 2.93 3.99
CA PRO A 109 -25.82 2.02 5.04
C PRO A 109 -25.00 0.71 5.09
N PHE A 110 -23.70 0.78 4.77
CA PHE A 110 -22.79 -0.35 4.68
C PHE A 110 -21.41 0.09 5.18
N ASP A 111 -20.58 -0.87 5.59
CA ASP A 111 -19.21 -0.57 5.99
C ASP A 111 -18.40 0.01 4.82
N MET A 112 -17.66 1.08 5.09
CA MET A 112 -16.86 1.78 4.08
C MET A 112 -15.79 0.87 3.45
N ASP A 113 -15.34 -0.16 4.17
CA ASP A 113 -14.39 -1.15 3.67
C ASP A 113 -14.99 -2.14 2.67
N GLU A 114 -16.31 -2.35 2.71
CA GLU A 114 -17.05 -3.23 1.81
C GLU A 114 -17.57 -2.52 0.56
N VAL A 115 -17.44 -1.20 0.49
CA VAL A 115 -18.02 -0.36 -0.55
C VAL A 115 -16.92 0.31 -1.37
N VAL A 116 -17.13 0.40 -2.69
CA VAL A 116 -16.45 1.39 -3.53
C VAL A 116 -17.37 2.57 -3.65
N TRP A 117 -16.87 3.76 -3.35
CA TRP A 117 -17.62 4.97 -3.50
C TRP A 117 -16.72 6.08 -4.03
N ASP A 118 -17.36 7.06 -4.64
CA ASP A 118 -16.75 8.27 -5.15
C ASP A 118 -17.80 9.39 -5.11
N TYR A 119 -17.38 10.62 -5.35
CA TYR A 119 -18.29 11.77 -5.28
C TYR A 119 -18.06 12.78 -6.40
N GLU A 120 -19.09 13.58 -6.67
CA GLU A 120 -19.01 14.70 -7.60
C GLU A 120 -19.56 15.96 -6.93
N ILE A 121 -18.88 17.08 -7.14
CA ILE A 121 -19.29 18.37 -6.61
C ILE A 121 -20.11 19.11 -7.66
N PHE A 122 -21.34 19.48 -7.31
CA PHE A 122 -22.21 20.30 -8.12
C PHE A 122 -22.20 21.73 -7.58
N THR A 123 -21.51 22.62 -8.30
CA THR A 123 -21.46 24.05 -7.99
C THR A 123 -22.54 24.80 -8.75
N HIS A 124 -23.23 25.72 -8.08
CA HIS A 124 -24.21 26.61 -8.69
C HIS A 124 -23.66 28.04 -8.73
N GLU A 125 -23.78 28.72 -9.87
CA GLU A 125 -23.35 30.12 -9.96
C GLU A 125 -24.18 30.99 -9.02
N GLY A 126 -23.51 31.78 -8.16
CA GLY A 126 -24.16 32.67 -7.20
C GLY A 126 -24.63 32.03 -5.89
N SER A 127 -24.46 30.71 -5.71
CA SER A 127 -24.76 30.01 -4.44
C SER A 127 -23.50 29.82 -3.61
N LEU A 128 -23.60 30.06 -2.29
CA LEU A 128 -22.57 29.67 -1.33
C LEU A 128 -22.68 28.19 -0.92
N ASP A 129 -23.87 27.58 -1.10
CA ASP A 129 -24.09 26.17 -0.80
C ASP A 129 -23.47 25.28 -1.88
N VAL A 130 -22.75 24.26 -1.43
CA VAL A 130 -22.14 23.24 -2.29
C VAL A 130 -23.00 21.98 -2.22
N GLU A 131 -23.49 21.50 -3.37
CA GLU A 131 -24.19 20.23 -3.45
C GLU A 131 -23.20 19.13 -3.85
N VAL A 132 -23.23 17.99 -3.16
CA VAL A 132 -22.39 16.83 -3.47
C VAL A 132 -23.26 15.62 -3.79
N GLY A 133 -22.95 14.94 -4.90
CA GLY A 133 -23.47 13.61 -5.20
C GLY A 133 -22.50 12.55 -4.71
N ILE A 134 -22.97 11.66 -3.84
CA ILE A 134 -22.23 10.52 -3.31
C ILE A 134 -22.74 9.28 -4.05
N PHE A 135 -21.82 8.54 -4.66
CA PHE A 135 -22.10 7.36 -5.47
C PHE A 135 -21.37 6.17 -4.87
N ALA A 136 -22.10 5.09 -4.57
CA ALA A 136 -21.56 3.94 -3.87
C ALA A 136 -22.05 2.61 -4.45
N MET A 137 -21.23 1.58 -4.37
CA MET A 137 -21.58 0.21 -4.76
C MET A 137 -20.77 -0.79 -3.94
N ARG A 138 -21.40 -1.90 -3.52
CA ARG A 138 -20.67 -2.96 -2.79
C ARG A 138 -19.56 -3.54 -3.67
N LYS A 139 -18.36 -3.70 -3.11
CA LYS A 139 -17.16 -4.23 -3.79
C LYS A 139 -17.43 -5.59 -4.45
N GLU A 140 -18.21 -6.45 -3.80
CA GLU A 140 -18.60 -7.76 -4.34
C GLU A 140 -19.37 -7.62 -5.67
N LEU A 141 -20.35 -6.71 -5.73
CA LEU A 141 -21.14 -6.49 -6.94
C LEU A 141 -20.26 -5.97 -8.07
N VAL A 142 -19.37 -5.01 -7.78
CA VAL A 142 -18.45 -4.46 -8.80
C VAL A 142 -17.55 -5.57 -9.34
N ARG A 143 -16.96 -6.39 -8.46
CA ARG A 143 -16.12 -7.52 -8.86
C ARG A 143 -16.89 -8.52 -9.73
N GLY A 144 -18.13 -8.84 -9.37
CA GLY A 144 -18.99 -9.72 -10.16
C GLY A 144 -19.20 -9.22 -11.60
N GLN A 145 -19.36 -7.91 -11.79
CA GLN A 145 -19.45 -7.30 -13.12
C GLN A 145 -18.10 -7.34 -13.86
N LEU A 146 -17.00 -7.01 -13.18
CA LEU A 146 -15.66 -6.98 -13.80
C LEU A 146 -15.15 -8.36 -14.23
N VAL A 147 -15.55 -9.44 -13.54
CA VAL A 147 -15.14 -10.81 -13.87
C VAL A 147 -15.50 -11.17 -15.31
N GLN A 148 -16.66 -10.70 -15.79
CA GLN A 148 -17.15 -10.98 -17.14
C GLN A 148 -16.19 -10.49 -18.23
N TYR A 149 -15.58 -9.31 -18.02
CA TYR A 149 -14.59 -8.73 -18.93
C TYR A 149 -13.20 -9.35 -18.76
N SER A 150 -12.81 -9.65 -17.53
CA SER A 150 -11.49 -10.22 -17.24
C SER A 150 -11.27 -11.58 -17.90
N SER A 151 -12.34 -12.38 -18.05
CA SER A 151 -12.30 -13.70 -18.68
C SER A 151 -11.83 -13.68 -20.14
N VAL A 152 -12.01 -12.55 -20.83
CA VAL A 152 -11.56 -12.35 -22.21
C VAL A 152 -10.38 -11.37 -22.32
N GLY A 153 -9.72 -11.06 -21.20
CA GLY A 153 -8.56 -10.16 -21.16
C GLY A 153 -8.89 -8.67 -21.31
N ILE A 154 -10.17 -8.27 -21.19
CA ILE A 154 -10.55 -6.85 -21.15
C ILE A 154 -10.41 -6.36 -19.71
N SER A 155 -9.72 -5.24 -19.52
CA SER A 155 -9.49 -4.61 -18.21
C SER A 155 -10.12 -3.21 -18.19
N PRO A 156 -11.36 -3.07 -17.71
CA PRO A 156 -12.01 -1.76 -17.60
C PRO A 156 -11.19 -0.79 -16.73
N THR A 157 -11.10 0.46 -17.16
CA THR A 157 -10.45 1.57 -16.45
C THR A 157 -11.45 2.49 -15.76
N VAL A 158 -12.72 2.44 -16.18
CA VAL A 158 -13.84 3.19 -15.61
C VAL A 158 -15.01 2.24 -15.39
N VAL A 159 -15.63 2.32 -14.21
CA VAL A 159 -16.92 1.71 -13.91
C VAL A 159 -17.88 2.83 -13.52
N GLN A 160 -18.92 3.02 -14.32
CA GLN A 160 -19.89 4.10 -14.13
C GLN A 160 -21.32 3.56 -13.94
N SER A 161 -22.15 4.21 -13.14
CA SER A 161 -23.57 3.87 -13.07
C SER A 161 -24.28 4.29 -14.35
N ALA A 162 -25.10 3.41 -14.92
CA ALA A 162 -25.86 3.66 -16.15
C ALA A 162 -26.63 5.00 -16.16
N PRO A 163 -27.41 5.39 -15.11
CA PRO A 163 -28.06 6.70 -15.06
C PRO A 163 -27.09 7.88 -15.22
N PHE A 164 -25.89 7.82 -14.64
CA PHE A 164 -24.93 8.93 -14.69
C PHE A 164 -24.12 8.94 -15.98
N ALA A 165 -23.88 7.77 -16.58
CA ALA A 165 -23.40 7.71 -17.94
C ALA A 165 -24.40 8.39 -18.89
N THR A 166 -25.69 8.06 -18.78
CA THR A 166 -26.75 8.74 -19.53
C THR A 166 -26.75 10.26 -19.30
N TYR A 167 -26.65 10.72 -18.04
CA TYR A 167 -26.50 12.14 -17.73
C TYR A 167 -25.31 12.78 -18.47
N ASN A 168 -24.13 12.16 -18.40
CA ASN A 168 -22.91 12.67 -19.03
C ASN A 168 -23.06 12.79 -20.56
N ALA A 169 -23.70 11.82 -21.20
CA ALA A 169 -23.96 11.85 -22.64
C ALA A 169 -24.88 13.02 -23.02
N LEU A 170 -26.01 13.15 -22.32
CA LEU A 170 -26.99 14.21 -22.59
C LEU A 170 -26.44 15.61 -22.24
N ARG A 171 -25.65 15.73 -21.17
CA ARG A 171 -25.00 16.98 -20.77
C ARG A 171 -24.02 17.45 -21.82
N TYR A 172 -23.13 16.56 -22.25
CA TYR A 172 -22.16 16.87 -23.30
C TYR A 172 -22.86 17.28 -24.59
N ASP A 173 -23.91 16.54 -24.96
CA ASP A 173 -24.66 16.77 -26.19
C ASP A 173 -25.53 18.04 -26.16
N GLY A 174 -25.76 18.63 -24.98
CA GLY A 174 -26.56 19.85 -24.81
C GLY A 174 -28.06 19.60 -24.96
N GLN A 175 -28.53 18.41 -24.55
CA GLN A 175 -29.94 17.98 -24.68
C GLN A 175 -30.89 18.61 -23.66
N PHE A 176 -30.34 19.34 -22.69
CA PHE A 176 -31.08 20.11 -21.71
C PHE A 176 -30.38 21.45 -21.46
N GLY A 177 -31.18 22.50 -21.33
CA GLY A 177 -30.73 23.86 -21.00
C GLY A 177 -30.87 24.16 -19.51
N ASP A 178 -31.31 25.38 -19.20
CA ASP A 178 -31.51 25.85 -17.82
C ASP A 178 -32.85 25.39 -17.22
N GLU A 179 -33.78 24.92 -18.07
CA GLU A 179 -35.09 24.42 -17.65
C GLU A 179 -34.99 23.05 -16.96
N THR A 180 -35.88 22.81 -15.98
CA THR A 180 -35.93 21.51 -15.29
C THR A 180 -36.43 20.42 -16.24
N THR A 181 -35.55 19.48 -16.56
CA THR A 181 -35.80 18.39 -17.50
C THR A 181 -35.85 17.04 -16.76
N LEU A 182 -36.93 16.30 -16.96
CA LEU A 182 -37.05 14.91 -16.57
C LEU A 182 -36.44 14.03 -17.66
N VAL A 183 -35.60 13.07 -17.29
CA VAL A 183 -35.06 12.06 -18.20
C VAL A 183 -35.49 10.69 -17.69
N LEU A 184 -36.10 9.90 -18.58
CA LEU A 184 -36.53 8.53 -18.29
C LEU A 184 -35.82 7.57 -19.22
N ASP A 185 -34.93 6.73 -18.69
CA ASP A 185 -34.37 5.59 -19.42
C ASP A 185 -35.10 4.31 -18.98
N ILE A 186 -36.05 3.86 -19.81
CA ILE A 186 -36.87 2.69 -19.52
C ILE A 186 -36.16 1.44 -20.05
N GLY A 187 -35.40 0.81 -19.16
CA GLY A 187 -34.69 -0.43 -19.42
C GLY A 187 -35.59 -1.68 -19.40
N THR A 188 -34.95 -2.85 -19.38
CA THR A 188 -35.63 -4.15 -19.34
C THR A 188 -36.16 -4.47 -17.94
N VAL A 189 -35.40 -4.19 -16.89
CA VAL A 189 -35.75 -4.55 -15.50
C VAL A 189 -36.19 -3.34 -14.68
N ALA A 190 -35.64 -2.17 -14.98
CA ALA A 190 -35.81 -0.94 -14.22
C ALA A 190 -35.99 0.26 -15.15
N THR A 191 -36.49 1.35 -14.58
CA THR A 191 -36.49 2.67 -15.20
C THR A 191 -35.59 3.58 -14.38
N ASP A 192 -34.55 4.13 -15.01
CA ASP A 192 -33.72 5.16 -14.42
C ASP A 192 -34.38 6.52 -14.66
N LEU A 193 -34.67 7.24 -13.58
CA LEU A 193 -35.31 8.55 -13.60
C LEU A 193 -34.32 9.59 -13.10
N LEU A 194 -34.05 10.61 -13.92
CA LEU A 194 -33.21 11.75 -13.58
C LEU A 194 -34.04 13.03 -13.67
N ILE A 195 -33.89 13.93 -12.70
CA ILE A 195 -34.39 15.30 -12.79
C ILE A 195 -33.18 16.21 -12.79
N ILE A 196 -33.05 17.00 -13.86
CA ILE A 196 -31.89 17.83 -14.13
C ILE A 196 -32.34 19.29 -14.17
N GLU A 197 -31.66 20.16 -13.45
CA GLU A 197 -31.96 21.60 -13.36
C GLU A 197 -30.65 22.39 -13.32
N GLY A 198 -30.27 22.98 -14.45
CA GLY A 198 -28.95 23.61 -14.60
C GLY A 198 -27.81 22.63 -14.28
N ASN A 199 -27.10 22.87 -13.18
CA ASN A 199 -26.03 21.98 -12.70
C ASN A 199 -26.48 21.05 -11.56
N SER A 200 -27.75 21.07 -11.15
CA SER A 200 -28.28 20.15 -10.14
C SER A 200 -28.79 18.87 -10.79
N LEU A 201 -28.60 17.77 -10.09
CA LEU A 201 -29.07 16.46 -10.48
C LEU A 201 -29.79 15.81 -9.29
N TRP A 202 -30.92 15.18 -9.58
CA TRP A 202 -31.55 14.22 -8.69
C TRP A 202 -31.83 12.94 -9.47
N SER A 203 -31.72 11.79 -8.81
CA SER A 203 -31.94 10.50 -9.46
C SER A 203 -32.71 9.54 -8.56
N ARG A 204 -33.55 8.71 -9.19
CA ARG A 204 -34.23 7.59 -8.56
C ARG A 204 -34.33 6.45 -9.56
N VAL A 205 -34.19 5.23 -9.07
CA VAL A 205 -34.41 4.03 -9.89
C VAL A 205 -35.76 3.44 -9.53
N ILE A 206 -36.64 3.31 -10.51
CA ILE A 206 -37.96 2.68 -10.35
C ILE A 206 -37.81 1.21 -10.75
N PRO A 207 -38.17 0.24 -9.88
CA PRO A 207 -38.07 -1.20 -10.17
C PRO A 207 -39.21 -1.68 -11.08
N LEU A 208 -39.44 -0.97 -12.18
CA LEU A 208 -40.42 -1.26 -13.21
C LEU A 208 -39.74 -1.03 -14.57
N GLY A 209 -39.75 -2.05 -15.43
CA GLY A 209 -39.14 -1.99 -16.74
C GLY A 209 -39.90 -2.82 -17.77
N GLY A 210 -39.26 -3.08 -18.92
CA GLY A 210 -39.82 -3.86 -20.02
C GLY A 210 -40.35 -5.26 -19.63
N ASN A 211 -39.77 -5.91 -18.63
CA ASN A 211 -40.20 -7.21 -18.12
C ASN A 211 -41.60 -7.15 -17.51
N SER A 212 -41.92 -6.07 -16.80
CA SER A 212 -43.25 -5.90 -16.17
C SER A 212 -44.35 -5.92 -17.22
N PHE A 213 -44.10 -5.33 -18.40
CA PHE A 213 -45.00 -5.40 -19.55
C PHE A 213 -45.11 -6.82 -20.12
N THR A 214 -43.98 -7.53 -20.23
CA THR A 214 -43.95 -8.93 -20.69
C THR A 214 -44.73 -9.84 -19.75
N ASP A 215 -44.56 -9.68 -18.43
CA ASP A 215 -45.27 -10.45 -17.42
C ASP A 215 -46.78 -10.20 -17.44
N ALA A 216 -47.20 -8.96 -17.71
CA ALA A 216 -48.62 -8.65 -17.92
C ALA A 216 -49.20 -9.42 -19.11
N LEU A 217 -48.44 -9.55 -20.20
CA LEU A 217 -48.84 -10.34 -21.38
C LEU A 217 -48.80 -11.85 -21.13
N VAL A 218 -47.82 -12.35 -20.36
CA VAL A 218 -47.79 -13.74 -19.89
C VAL A 218 -49.09 -14.09 -19.17
N LYS A 219 -49.52 -13.24 -18.23
CA LYS A 219 -50.74 -13.44 -17.45
C LYS A 219 -52.01 -13.34 -18.32
N ALA A 220 -52.10 -12.31 -19.16
CA ALA A 220 -53.30 -12.05 -19.96
C ALA A 220 -53.51 -13.06 -21.09
N PHE A 221 -52.44 -13.47 -21.77
CA PHE A 221 -52.50 -14.36 -22.93
C PHE A 221 -52.10 -15.82 -22.62
N LYS A 222 -51.72 -16.12 -21.37
CA LYS A 222 -51.25 -17.44 -20.92
C LYS A 222 -50.11 -17.98 -21.80
N LEU A 223 -49.18 -17.10 -22.17
CA LEU A 223 -48.00 -17.41 -22.98
C LEU A 223 -46.78 -17.64 -22.09
N ASN A 224 -45.76 -18.32 -22.62
CA ASN A 224 -44.45 -18.29 -21.97
C ASN A 224 -43.77 -16.92 -22.17
N PHE A 225 -42.76 -16.63 -21.36
CA PHE A 225 -42.09 -15.32 -21.35
C PHE A 225 -41.54 -14.93 -22.73
N LYS A 226 -40.91 -15.87 -23.45
CA LYS A 226 -40.35 -15.63 -24.79
C LYS A 226 -41.42 -15.22 -25.81
N LYS A 227 -42.54 -15.95 -25.90
CA LYS A 227 -43.64 -15.63 -26.80
C LYS A 227 -44.35 -14.33 -26.41
N ALA A 228 -44.49 -14.07 -25.11
CA ALA A 228 -45.04 -12.81 -24.61
C ALA A 228 -44.14 -11.61 -25.00
N GLU A 229 -42.82 -11.78 -24.98
CA GLU A 229 -41.89 -10.75 -25.43
C GLU A 229 -41.99 -10.48 -26.92
N GLU A 230 -42.03 -11.53 -27.74
CA GLU A 230 -42.23 -11.41 -29.18
C GLU A 230 -43.54 -10.66 -29.49
N LEU A 231 -44.62 -11.02 -28.77
CA LEU A 231 -45.92 -10.34 -28.87
C LEU A 231 -45.83 -8.86 -28.46
N LYS A 232 -45.05 -8.55 -27.41
CA LYS A 232 -44.80 -7.17 -26.96
C LYS A 232 -44.07 -6.35 -28.02
N ARG A 233 -43.00 -6.90 -28.61
CA ARG A 233 -42.20 -6.24 -29.65
C ARG A 233 -43.01 -5.99 -30.93
N GLN A 234 -43.92 -6.90 -31.26
CA GLN A 234 -44.80 -6.82 -32.43
C GLN A 234 -46.15 -6.16 -32.13
N ALA A 235 -46.31 -5.51 -30.97
CA ALA A 235 -47.59 -4.94 -30.55
C ALA A 235 -48.18 -3.94 -31.56
N ALA A 236 -47.32 -3.16 -32.24
CA ALA A 236 -47.75 -2.16 -33.22
C ALA A 236 -48.38 -2.77 -34.48
N SER A 237 -47.84 -3.90 -34.94
CA SER A 237 -48.21 -4.56 -36.20
C SER A 237 -49.14 -5.75 -36.00
N SER A 238 -49.42 -6.13 -34.75
CA SER A 238 -50.29 -7.27 -34.42
C SER A 238 -51.77 -6.97 -34.68
N LYS A 239 -52.49 -7.95 -35.21
CA LYS A 239 -53.97 -7.91 -35.31
C LYS A 239 -54.68 -7.77 -33.95
N TYR A 240 -53.97 -8.07 -32.86
CA TYR A 240 -54.46 -7.95 -31.48
C TYR A 240 -53.91 -6.72 -30.75
N ALA A 241 -53.44 -5.69 -31.47
CA ALA A 241 -52.81 -4.50 -30.88
C ALA A 241 -53.63 -3.89 -29.74
N ARG A 242 -54.96 -3.81 -29.89
CA ARG A 242 -55.85 -3.27 -28.85
C ARG A 242 -55.84 -4.11 -27.57
N GLN A 243 -55.95 -5.44 -27.69
CA GLN A 243 -55.94 -6.36 -26.54
C GLN A 243 -54.57 -6.36 -25.87
N ILE A 244 -53.49 -6.31 -26.64
CA ILE A 244 -52.11 -6.23 -26.13
C ILE A 244 -51.93 -4.94 -25.29
N LEU A 245 -52.36 -3.78 -25.82
CA LEU A 245 -52.29 -2.52 -25.09
C LEU A 245 -53.19 -2.50 -23.85
N GLN A 246 -54.39 -3.12 -23.92
CA GLN A 246 -55.27 -3.26 -22.75
C GLN A 246 -54.63 -4.10 -21.64
N ALA A 247 -53.99 -5.22 -22.00
CA ALA A 247 -53.29 -6.07 -21.03
C ALA A 247 -52.12 -5.36 -20.36
N MET A 248 -51.43 -4.46 -21.08
CA MET A 248 -50.30 -3.68 -20.55
C MET A 248 -50.73 -2.43 -19.77
N ARG A 249 -51.99 -2.00 -19.87
CA ARG A 249 -52.49 -0.74 -19.28
C ARG A 249 -52.24 -0.60 -17.77
N PRO A 250 -52.38 -1.64 -16.93
CA PRO A 250 -52.03 -1.53 -15.51
C PRO A 250 -50.56 -1.15 -15.29
N VAL A 251 -49.64 -1.73 -16.05
CA VAL A 251 -48.20 -1.44 -15.95
C VAL A 251 -47.89 0.00 -16.38
N PHE A 252 -48.58 0.51 -17.41
CA PHE A 252 -48.50 1.92 -17.78
C PHE A 252 -48.96 2.85 -16.64
N ALA A 253 -50.06 2.51 -15.96
CA ALA A 253 -50.58 3.30 -14.84
C ALA A 253 -49.62 3.29 -13.64
N ASP A 254 -49.05 2.12 -13.32
CA ASP A 254 -48.06 1.99 -12.25
C ASP A 254 -46.80 2.82 -12.53
N LEU A 255 -46.31 2.81 -13.78
CA LEU A 255 -45.17 3.64 -14.19
C LEU A 255 -45.47 5.13 -14.02
N VAL A 256 -46.64 5.60 -14.46
CA VAL A 256 -47.07 6.99 -14.29
C VAL A 256 -47.13 7.36 -12.81
N ALA A 257 -47.72 6.51 -11.96
CA ALA A 257 -47.82 6.77 -10.53
C ALA A 257 -46.43 6.90 -9.88
N GLN A 258 -45.47 6.04 -10.25
CA GLN A 258 -44.10 6.11 -9.76
C GLN A 258 -43.36 7.37 -10.24
N ILE A 259 -43.58 7.80 -11.48
CA ILE A 259 -43.02 9.03 -12.02
C ILE A 259 -43.61 10.25 -11.28
N GLN A 260 -44.93 10.34 -11.14
CA GLN A 260 -45.61 11.42 -10.42
C GLN A 260 -45.17 11.51 -8.96
N GLN A 261 -45.03 10.36 -8.27
CA GLN A 261 -44.49 10.32 -6.92
C GLN A 261 -43.05 10.87 -6.87
N SER A 262 -42.22 10.54 -7.86
CA SER A 262 -40.83 11.01 -7.94
C SER A 262 -40.76 12.51 -8.18
N ILE A 263 -41.58 13.04 -9.10
CA ILE A 263 -41.71 14.47 -9.34
C ILE A 263 -42.20 15.17 -8.07
N GLY A 264 -43.24 14.67 -7.41
CA GLY A 264 -43.78 15.23 -6.17
C GLY A 264 -42.77 15.26 -5.02
N PHE A 265 -41.97 14.19 -4.87
CA PHE A 265 -40.88 14.17 -3.88
C PHE A 265 -39.83 15.25 -4.18
N TYR A 266 -39.40 15.36 -5.45
CA TYR A 266 -38.43 16.37 -5.87
C TYR A 266 -38.92 17.80 -5.62
N THR A 267 -40.13 18.13 -6.08
CA THR A 267 -40.71 19.47 -5.92
C THR A 267 -41.05 19.81 -4.47
N SER A 268 -41.36 18.82 -3.62
CA SER A 268 -41.57 19.05 -2.18
C SER A 268 -40.31 19.51 -1.46
N THR A 269 -39.15 19.05 -1.93
CA THR A 269 -37.83 19.40 -1.39
C THR A 269 -37.29 20.69 -2.02
N ARG A 270 -37.71 21.02 -3.24
CA ARG A 270 -37.31 22.22 -4.00
C ARG A 270 -38.54 22.99 -4.50
N ARG A 271 -39.13 23.80 -3.61
CA ARG A 271 -40.43 24.45 -3.82
C ARG A 271 -40.53 25.40 -5.04
N GLN A 272 -39.41 25.81 -5.61
CA GLN A 272 -39.37 26.72 -6.77
C GLN A 272 -39.11 26.01 -8.10
N SER A 273 -38.85 24.70 -8.09
CA SER A 273 -38.51 23.94 -9.29
C SER A 273 -39.76 23.30 -9.89
N GLU A 274 -39.92 23.44 -11.20
CA GLU A 274 -41.06 22.87 -11.95
C GLU A 274 -40.53 22.14 -13.19
N VAL A 275 -40.80 20.85 -13.29
CA VAL A 275 -40.41 20.03 -14.45
C VAL A 275 -41.14 20.53 -15.69
N LYS A 276 -40.41 20.98 -16.72
CA LYS A 276 -40.98 21.58 -17.94
C LYS A 276 -41.11 20.61 -19.12
N ARG A 277 -40.24 19.61 -19.20
CA ARG A 277 -40.20 18.63 -20.28
C ARG A 277 -39.70 17.27 -19.80
N CYS A 278 -40.01 16.24 -20.56
CA CYS A 278 -39.54 14.88 -20.32
C CYS A 278 -38.86 14.31 -21.58
N ILE A 279 -37.64 13.78 -21.43
CA ILE A 279 -36.91 13.05 -22.47
C ILE A 279 -37.00 11.56 -22.16
N GLY A 280 -37.62 10.81 -23.08
CA GLY A 280 -37.77 9.37 -23.01
C GLY A 280 -36.71 8.62 -23.81
N MET A 281 -36.09 7.63 -23.17
CA MET A 281 -35.01 6.79 -23.68
C MET A 281 -35.21 5.33 -23.29
N GLY A 282 -34.34 4.47 -23.81
CA GLY A 282 -34.41 3.03 -23.59
C GLY A 282 -35.36 2.35 -24.57
N ARG A 283 -35.15 1.04 -24.79
CA ARG A 283 -35.91 0.28 -25.79
C ARG A 283 -37.38 0.12 -25.40
N THR A 284 -37.70 0.06 -24.10
CA THR A 284 -39.08 -0.06 -23.63
C THR A 284 -39.88 1.23 -23.86
N PHE A 285 -39.22 2.40 -23.95
CA PHE A 285 -39.90 3.64 -24.31
C PHE A 285 -40.47 3.61 -25.74
N LEU A 286 -39.96 2.71 -26.60
CA LEU A 286 -40.43 2.56 -27.98
C LEU A 286 -41.76 1.82 -28.08
N LEU A 287 -42.31 1.35 -26.96
CA LEU A 287 -43.62 0.70 -26.95
C LEU A 287 -44.70 1.63 -27.52
N PRO A 288 -45.59 1.09 -28.39
CA PRO A 288 -46.66 1.89 -28.99
C PRO A 288 -47.54 2.55 -27.93
N GLY A 289 -47.77 3.85 -28.08
CA GLY A 289 -48.59 4.62 -27.16
C GLY A 289 -47.89 5.09 -25.89
N MET A 290 -46.65 4.66 -25.59
CA MET A 290 -45.92 5.09 -24.39
C MET A 290 -45.80 6.61 -24.28
N GLN A 291 -45.24 7.26 -25.32
CA GLN A 291 -45.07 8.71 -25.34
C GLN A 291 -46.40 9.44 -25.12
N LYS A 292 -47.43 9.09 -25.89
CA LYS A 292 -48.77 9.70 -25.76
C LYS A 292 -49.38 9.48 -24.38
N PHE A 293 -49.25 8.27 -23.82
CA PHE A 293 -49.77 7.93 -22.51
C PHE A 293 -49.09 8.77 -21.42
N LEU A 294 -47.77 8.89 -21.46
CA LEU A 294 -47.02 9.73 -20.51
C LEU A 294 -47.37 11.21 -20.69
N THR A 295 -47.44 11.74 -21.91
CA THR A 295 -47.83 13.14 -22.16
C THR A 295 -49.20 13.47 -21.56
N THR A 296 -50.19 12.62 -21.78
CA THR A 296 -51.55 12.87 -21.27
C THR A 296 -51.63 12.79 -19.75
N ASN A 297 -51.00 11.79 -19.12
CA ASN A 297 -51.14 11.58 -17.68
C ASN A 297 -50.18 12.43 -16.84
N LEU A 298 -48.99 12.77 -17.36
CA LEU A 298 -48.05 13.67 -16.68
C LEU A 298 -48.38 15.14 -16.93
N GLN A 299 -49.17 15.45 -17.97
CA GLN A 299 -49.46 16.82 -18.41
C GLN A 299 -48.17 17.61 -18.75
N LEU A 300 -47.17 16.90 -19.27
CA LEU A 300 -45.86 17.44 -19.65
C LEU A 300 -45.53 17.07 -21.10
N PRO A 301 -44.83 17.93 -21.86
CA PRO A 301 -44.23 17.55 -23.12
C PRO A 301 -43.29 16.36 -22.93
N VAL A 302 -43.59 15.24 -23.58
CA VAL A 302 -42.74 14.05 -23.56
C VAL A 302 -42.20 13.83 -24.97
N GLU A 303 -40.88 13.88 -25.09
CA GLU A 303 -40.15 13.70 -26.34
C GLU A 303 -39.33 12.43 -26.29
N ARG A 304 -39.29 11.70 -27.40
CA ARG A 304 -38.37 10.57 -27.55
C ARG A 304 -37.00 11.10 -27.96
N PHE A 305 -35.94 10.62 -27.31
CA PHE A 305 -34.58 10.88 -27.78
C PHE A 305 -34.38 10.29 -29.19
N SER A 306 -33.95 11.14 -30.13
CA SER A 306 -33.78 10.80 -31.54
C SER A 306 -32.33 10.51 -31.89
N SER A 307 -31.43 11.46 -31.62
CA SER A 307 -30.02 11.41 -31.99
C SER A 307 -29.18 12.40 -31.18
N PHE A 308 -27.87 12.18 -31.16
CA PHE A 308 -26.92 13.17 -30.66
C PHE A 308 -26.75 14.33 -31.65
N THR A 309 -26.62 15.55 -31.13
CA THR A 309 -26.47 16.78 -31.92
C THR A 309 -25.01 17.24 -32.00
N LYS A 310 -24.28 17.21 -30.89
CA LYS A 310 -22.87 17.62 -30.79
C LYS A 310 -21.91 16.45 -30.93
N ILE A 311 -22.33 15.24 -30.56
CA ILE A 311 -21.52 14.04 -30.77
C ILE A 311 -21.69 13.61 -32.22
N GLY A 312 -20.62 13.72 -32.99
CA GLY A 312 -20.62 13.34 -34.40
C GLY A 312 -20.83 11.82 -34.56
N ALA A 313 -21.63 11.42 -35.55
CA ALA A 313 -21.78 10.01 -35.92
C ALA A 313 -21.01 9.65 -37.20
N GLY A 314 -20.35 10.61 -37.85
CA GLY A 314 -19.54 10.37 -39.04
C GLY A 314 -20.25 9.56 -40.12
N ALA A 315 -19.55 8.55 -40.65
CA ALA A 315 -20.08 7.59 -41.61
C ALA A 315 -21.20 6.68 -41.04
N LEU A 316 -21.37 6.62 -39.72
CA LEU A 316 -22.39 5.81 -39.05
C LEU A 316 -23.76 6.50 -38.95
N ALA A 317 -23.86 7.79 -39.28
CA ALA A 317 -25.10 8.56 -39.14
C ALA A 317 -26.32 7.89 -39.80
N GLY A 318 -26.12 7.19 -40.94
CA GLY A 318 -27.18 6.45 -41.64
C GLY A 318 -27.21 4.94 -41.37
N ALA A 319 -26.27 4.39 -40.60
CA ALA A 319 -26.18 2.96 -40.37
C ALA A 319 -27.30 2.47 -39.43
N PRO A 320 -28.01 1.36 -39.74
CA PRO A 320 -29.06 0.81 -38.87
C PRO A 320 -28.59 0.54 -37.44
N SER A 321 -27.33 0.10 -37.29
CA SER A 321 -26.70 -0.14 -35.98
C SER A 321 -26.73 1.10 -35.07
N TYR A 322 -26.68 2.31 -35.63
CA TYR A 322 -26.78 3.58 -34.92
C TYR A 322 -28.22 4.09 -34.86
N THR A 323 -28.90 4.21 -36.01
CA THR A 323 -30.23 4.84 -36.11
C THR A 323 -31.32 4.10 -35.34
N GLU A 324 -31.28 2.77 -35.30
CA GLU A 324 -32.25 1.95 -34.55
C GLU A 324 -31.97 1.92 -33.04
N ASN A 325 -30.73 2.22 -32.63
CA ASN A 325 -30.27 2.06 -31.26
C ASN A 325 -29.92 3.38 -30.56
N SER A 326 -30.01 4.52 -31.23
CA SER A 326 -29.60 5.85 -30.73
C SER A 326 -30.09 6.14 -29.31
N ALA A 327 -31.39 5.91 -29.05
CA ALA A 327 -32.03 6.09 -27.75
C ALA A 327 -31.56 5.14 -26.63
N SER A 328 -30.75 4.13 -26.96
CA SER A 328 -30.18 3.16 -26.03
C SER A 328 -28.66 3.19 -25.96
N LEU A 329 -28.01 4.00 -26.79
CA LEU A 329 -26.54 4.16 -26.83
C LEU A 329 -26.04 5.24 -25.86
N SER A 330 -26.91 6.09 -25.31
CA SER A 330 -26.59 7.15 -24.34
C SER A 330 -25.72 6.64 -23.18
N VAL A 331 -26.06 5.48 -22.62
CA VAL A 331 -25.31 4.83 -21.54
C VAL A 331 -23.86 4.53 -21.96
N ALA A 332 -23.67 3.84 -23.09
CA ALA A 332 -22.35 3.48 -23.58
C ALA A 332 -21.52 4.72 -23.99
N VAL A 333 -22.17 5.69 -24.65
CA VAL A 333 -21.56 6.97 -25.06
C VAL A 333 -21.08 7.76 -23.84
N GLY A 334 -21.91 7.88 -22.81
CA GLY A 334 -21.59 8.61 -21.60
C GLY A 334 -20.41 8.03 -20.82
N ALA A 335 -20.36 6.71 -20.72
CA ALA A 335 -19.24 6.00 -20.11
C ALA A 335 -17.95 6.20 -20.92
N ALA A 336 -18.04 6.11 -22.25
CA ALA A 336 -16.91 6.38 -23.14
C ALA A 336 -16.41 7.83 -23.02
N LEU A 337 -17.30 8.83 -22.89
CA LEU A 337 -16.92 10.23 -22.70
C LEU A 337 -16.09 10.43 -21.43
N GLN A 338 -16.45 9.75 -20.35
CA GLN A 338 -15.67 9.75 -19.11
C GLN A 338 -14.28 9.11 -19.31
N ALA A 339 -14.20 7.95 -19.96
CA ALA A 339 -12.90 7.32 -20.28
C ALA A 339 -12.04 8.17 -21.23
N LEU A 340 -12.65 8.96 -22.12
CA LEU A 340 -11.95 9.90 -22.99
C LEU A 340 -11.42 11.12 -22.21
N GLY A 341 -11.81 11.27 -20.94
CA GLY A 341 -11.44 12.40 -20.10
C GLY A 341 -12.04 13.72 -20.60
N VAL A 342 -13.26 13.65 -21.14
CA VAL A 342 -14.05 14.83 -21.49
C VAL A 342 -14.82 15.28 -20.25
N LYS A 343 -14.78 16.57 -19.94
CA LYS A 343 -15.50 17.13 -18.79
C LYS A 343 -17.00 17.14 -19.11
N THR A 344 -17.76 16.20 -18.55
CA THR A 344 -19.18 15.95 -18.87
C THR A 344 -20.12 16.13 -17.68
N GLY A 345 -19.57 16.45 -16.50
CA GLY A 345 -20.33 16.68 -15.26
C GLY A 345 -19.91 15.68 -14.19
N ILE A 346 -20.21 14.39 -14.38
CA ILE A 346 -19.90 13.35 -13.39
C ILE A 346 -18.68 12.54 -13.81
N THR A 347 -17.65 12.59 -12.97
CA THR A 347 -16.38 11.88 -13.16
C THR A 347 -16.15 10.77 -12.14
N ALA A 348 -17.08 10.61 -11.19
CA ALA A 348 -17.10 9.54 -10.20
C ALA A 348 -16.86 8.16 -10.84
N ASN A 349 -15.91 7.39 -10.28
CA ASN A 349 -15.50 6.09 -10.81
C ASN A 349 -15.61 5.00 -9.75
N LEU A 350 -16.50 4.04 -9.97
CA LEU A 350 -16.75 2.93 -9.05
C LEU A 350 -15.78 1.76 -9.23
N LEU A 351 -14.64 1.98 -9.88
CA LEU A 351 -13.58 0.97 -10.02
C LEU A 351 -12.82 0.84 -8.68
N PRO A 352 -12.72 -0.38 -8.08
CA PRO A 352 -12.02 -0.56 -6.81
C PRO A 352 -10.56 -0.12 -6.90
N THR A 353 -10.09 0.62 -5.89
CA THR A 353 -8.74 1.20 -5.87
C THR A 353 -7.65 0.13 -5.93
N GLU A 354 -7.92 -1.09 -5.45
CA GLU A 354 -7.01 -2.22 -5.52
C GLU A 354 -6.76 -2.65 -6.98
N ILE A 355 -7.81 -2.64 -7.80
CA ILE A 355 -7.72 -2.95 -9.24
C ILE A 355 -6.98 -1.83 -9.97
N VAL A 356 -7.27 -0.57 -9.65
CA VAL A 356 -6.54 0.59 -10.20
C VAL A 356 -5.05 0.48 -9.90
N ARG A 357 -4.67 0.18 -8.65
CA ARG A 357 -3.26 -0.01 -8.23
C ARG A 357 -2.60 -1.16 -8.99
N GLN A 358 -3.29 -2.30 -9.13
CA GLN A 358 -2.77 -3.44 -9.89
C GLN A 358 -2.55 -3.09 -11.37
N GLN A 359 -3.48 -2.36 -11.99
CA GLN A 359 -3.33 -1.92 -13.38
C GLN A 359 -2.17 -0.93 -13.55
N LEU A 360 -2.01 0.03 -12.64
CA LEU A 360 -0.88 0.95 -12.63
C LEU A 360 0.45 0.20 -12.46
N TRP A 361 0.49 -0.81 -11.59
CA TRP A 361 1.66 -1.65 -11.39
C TRP A 361 2.03 -2.43 -12.66
N LYS A 362 1.06 -3.10 -13.29
CA LYS A 362 1.27 -3.81 -14.57
C LYS A 362 1.82 -2.90 -15.67
N LYS A 363 1.28 -1.67 -15.79
CA LYS A 363 1.82 -0.67 -16.74
C LYS A 363 3.25 -0.25 -16.40
N LYS A 364 3.59 -0.13 -15.11
CA LYS A 364 4.93 0.27 -14.65
C LYS A 364 5.97 -0.84 -14.71
N GLN A 365 5.59 -2.11 -14.69
CA GLN A 365 6.51 -3.26 -14.78
C GLN A 365 7.42 -3.20 -16.02
N VAL A 366 6.91 -2.75 -17.17
CA VAL A 366 7.72 -2.59 -18.39
C VAL A 366 8.81 -1.55 -18.19
N PHE A 367 8.49 -0.42 -17.55
CA PHE A 367 9.47 0.62 -17.23
C PHE A 367 10.49 0.13 -16.20
N PHE A 368 10.07 -0.62 -15.18
CA PHE A 368 11.01 -1.22 -14.22
C PHE A 368 11.94 -2.23 -14.90
N GLY A 369 11.44 -3.05 -15.82
CA GLY A 369 12.25 -3.96 -16.62
C GLY A 369 13.26 -3.22 -17.51
N ALA A 370 12.83 -2.16 -18.19
CA ALA A 370 13.71 -1.32 -18.99
C ALA A 370 14.79 -0.63 -18.14
N SER A 371 14.43 -0.07 -16.98
CA SER A 371 15.39 0.53 -16.04
C SER A 371 16.39 -0.51 -15.52
N ALA A 372 15.93 -1.73 -15.18
CA ALA A 372 16.82 -2.81 -14.76
C ALA A 372 17.79 -3.23 -15.87
N ALA A 373 17.33 -3.30 -17.12
CA ALA A 373 18.20 -3.59 -18.28
C ALA A 373 19.27 -2.51 -18.49
N CYS A 374 18.91 -1.23 -18.36
CA CYS A 374 19.87 -0.12 -18.43
C CYS A 374 20.92 -0.21 -17.32
N LEU A 375 20.52 -0.51 -16.08
CA LEU A 375 21.44 -0.68 -14.96
C LEU A 375 22.38 -1.88 -15.16
N ALA A 376 21.86 -3.00 -15.64
CA ALA A 376 22.65 -4.18 -15.98
C ALA A 376 23.66 -3.89 -17.10
N GLY A 377 23.24 -3.15 -18.14
CA GLY A 377 24.12 -2.71 -19.23
C GLY A 377 25.25 -1.79 -18.73
N ALA A 378 24.93 -0.84 -17.86
CA ALA A 378 25.94 0.05 -17.25
C ALA A 378 26.94 -0.73 -16.38
N ALA A 379 26.45 -1.66 -15.54
CA ALA A 379 27.31 -2.53 -14.73
C ALA A 379 28.19 -3.44 -15.61
N GLY A 380 27.64 -4.00 -16.68
CA GLY A 380 28.37 -4.80 -17.66
C GLY A 380 29.46 -4.00 -18.39
N ALA A 381 29.17 -2.75 -18.77
CA ALA A 381 30.16 -1.86 -19.39
C ALA A 381 31.31 -1.51 -18.44
N ILE A 382 31.02 -1.27 -17.15
CA ILE A 382 32.05 -1.07 -16.13
C ILE A 382 32.90 -2.32 -15.98
N TRP A 383 32.28 -3.51 -15.90
CA TRP A 383 32.99 -4.79 -15.77
C TRP A 383 33.86 -5.12 -17.00
N LEU A 384 33.35 -4.93 -18.21
CA LEU A 384 34.12 -5.08 -19.45
C LEU A 384 35.26 -4.08 -19.53
N GLY A 385 35.02 -2.82 -19.15
CA GLY A 385 36.04 -1.78 -19.09
C GLY A 385 37.17 -2.12 -18.12
N THR A 386 36.85 -2.62 -16.93
CA THR A 386 37.86 -3.05 -15.95
C THR A 386 38.61 -4.29 -16.42
N MET A 387 37.93 -5.27 -17.03
CA MET A 387 38.56 -6.47 -17.60
C MET A 387 39.53 -6.12 -18.74
N LEU A 388 39.11 -5.28 -19.69
CA LEU A 388 39.96 -4.81 -20.78
C LEU A 388 41.15 -4.00 -20.27
N ALA A 389 40.95 -3.15 -19.26
CA ALA A 389 42.02 -2.42 -18.60
C ALA A 389 43.02 -3.38 -17.93
N GLN A 390 42.56 -4.41 -17.21
CA GLN A 390 43.42 -5.44 -16.60
C GLN A 390 44.22 -6.21 -17.66
N ASN A 391 43.59 -6.61 -18.76
CA ASN A 391 44.27 -7.31 -19.86
C ASN A 391 45.29 -6.41 -20.59
N ALA A 392 44.98 -5.13 -20.78
CA ALA A 392 45.90 -4.15 -21.37
C ALA A 392 47.06 -3.81 -20.45
N LEU A 393 46.83 -3.76 -19.13
CA LEU A 393 47.91 -3.69 -18.15
C LEU A 393 48.78 -4.95 -18.22
N ALA A 394 48.19 -6.15 -18.25
CA ALA A 394 48.94 -7.41 -18.33
C ALA A 394 49.77 -7.53 -19.62
N SER A 395 49.29 -6.98 -20.75
CA SER A 395 50.04 -6.99 -22.02
C SER A 395 51.15 -5.93 -22.09
N LYS A 396 50.97 -4.76 -21.46
CA LYS A 396 52.01 -3.71 -21.36
C LYS A 396 53.06 -3.99 -20.29
N PHE A 397 52.67 -4.65 -19.20
CA PHE A 397 53.56 -5.13 -18.14
C PHE A 397 53.89 -6.61 -18.36
N GLY A 398 54.21 -7.00 -19.61
CA GLY A 398 54.44 -8.38 -20.03
C GLY A 398 55.11 -9.21 -18.94
N SER A 399 54.58 -10.43 -18.72
CA SER A 399 54.94 -11.37 -17.64
C SER A 399 56.29 -11.03 -17.04
N VAL A 400 56.31 -10.57 -15.78
CA VAL A 400 57.55 -10.33 -15.05
C VAL A 400 58.37 -11.62 -15.11
N THR A 401 59.25 -11.72 -16.10
CA THR A 401 60.26 -12.75 -16.24
C THR A 401 61.24 -12.45 -15.14
N SER A 402 61.02 -13.11 -14.01
CA SER A 402 62.05 -13.73 -13.19
C SER A 402 63.43 -13.08 -13.37
N ALA A 403 63.63 -11.90 -12.78
CA ALA A 403 64.94 -11.57 -12.25
C ALA A 403 65.21 -12.59 -11.15
N SER A 404 65.95 -13.65 -11.48
CA SER A 404 66.33 -14.71 -10.55
C SER A 404 67.20 -14.13 -9.45
N VAL A 405 66.60 -13.76 -8.32
CA VAL A 405 67.33 -13.64 -7.06
C VAL A 405 67.19 -15.01 -6.39
N PRO A 406 68.29 -15.78 -6.21
CA PRO A 406 68.24 -17.10 -5.59
C PRO A 406 67.75 -17.01 -4.13
N PRO A 407 67.22 -18.10 -3.56
CA PRO A 407 66.56 -18.07 -2.26
C PRO A 407 67.55 -17.72 -1.15
N THR A 408 67.31 -16.60 -0.48
CA THR A 408 67.95 -16.23 0.77
C THR A 408 67.24 -16.90 1.96
N ASP A 409 68.00 -17.19 3.01
CA ASP A 409 67.53 -17.85 4.23
C ASP A 409 66.36 -17.11 4.94
N LEU A 410 65.73 -17.79 5.91
CA LEU A 410 64.58 -17.26 6.68
C LEU A 410 64.93 -15.92 7.36
N ALA A 411 66.16 -15.80 7.88
CA ALA A 411 66.63 -14.60 8.58
C ALA A 411 66.74 -13.39 7.64
N THR A 412 67.07 -13.60 6.38
CA THR A 412 67.16 -12.55 5.37
C THR A 412 65.78 -12.16 4.83
N ALA A 413 64.84 -13.12 4.73
CA ALA A 413 63.44 -12.85 4.40
C ALA A 413 62.76 -11.97 5.47
N GLU A 414 63.00 -12.22 6.76
CA GLU A 414 62.50 -11.37 7.85
C GLU A 414 63.11 -9.96 7.82
N ARG A 415 64.42 -9.83 7.60
CA ARG A 415 65.09 -8.53 7.51
C ARG A 415 64.60 -7.68 6.33
N THR A 416 64.26 -8.32 5.21
CA THR A 416 63.75 -7.65 4.01
C THR A 416 62.36 -7.05 4.25
N PHE A 417 61.53 -7.69 5.09
CA PHE A 417 60.22 -7.17 5.49
C PHE A 417 60.31 -6.04 6.52
N ALA A 418 61.35 -6.04 7.35
CA ALA A 418 61.56 -5.08 8.43
C ALA A 418 62.21 -3.75 7.99
N GLN A 419 62.77 -3.69 6.78
CA GLN A 419 63.39 -2.46 6.26
C GLN A 419 62.41 -1.64 5.40
N PRO A 420 62.25 -0.33 5.66
CA PRO A 420 61.52 0.55 4.75
C PRO A 420 62.28 0.68 3.42
N PRO A 421 61.61 0.99 2.30
CA PRO A 421 62.26 1.09 0.99
C PRO A 421 63.37 2.14 1.03
N GLY A 422 64.61 1.71 0.80
CA GLY A 422 65.74 2.62 0.62
C GLY A 422 65.53 3.50 -0.63
N ARG A 423 65.99 4.75 -0.58
CA ARG A 423 65.84 5.72 -1.68
C ARG A 423 66.45 5.27 -3.02
N ASP A 424 67.30 4.26 -3.00
CA ASP A 424 68.13 3.85 -4.14
C ASP A 424 67.65 2.55 -4.81
N LEU A 425 66.57 1.93 -4.35
CA LEU A 425 66.00 0.72 -4.97
C LEU A 425 64.78 1.06 -5.86
N PRO A 426 64.80 0.71 -7.16
CA PRO A 426 63.65 0.85 -8.03
C PRO A 426 62.41 0.12 -7.45
N PRO A 427 61.20 0.72 -7.47
CA PRO A 427 60.01 0.14 -6.86
C PRO A 427 59.66 -1.28 -7.34
N LEU A 428 59.99 -1.59 -8.60
CA LEU A 428 59.76 -2.91 -9.19
C LEU A 428 60.66 -4.00 -8.56
N GLU A 429 61.95 -3.69 -8.35
CA GLU A 429 62.90 -4.61 -7.73
C GLU A 429 62.59 -4.84 -6.25
N TYR A 430 62.15 -3.79 -5.54
CA TYR A 430 61.64 -3.92 -4.18
C TYR A 430 60.40 -4.82 -4.13
N GLY A 431 59.45 -4.64 -5.06
CA GLY A 431 58.26 -5.48 -5.18
C GLY A 431 58.58 -6.96 -5.44
N VAL A 432 59.56 -7.25 -6.30
CA VAL A 432 60.01 -8.63 -6.58
C VAL A 432 60.64 -9.28 -5.34
N ARG A 433 61.45 -8.55 -4.56
CA ARG A 433 62.07 -9.06 -3.32
C ARG A 433 61.05 -9.34 -2.21
N ILE A 434 60.04 -8.48 -2.06
CA ILE A 434 58.94 -8.68 -1.12
C ILE A 434 58.14 -9.93 -1.52
N ALA A 435 57.83 -10.09 -2.80
CA ALA A 435 57.04 -11.23 -3.30
C ALA A 435 57.76 -12.58 -3.10
N SER A 436 59.06 -12.67 -3.40
CA SER A 436 59.84 -13.90 -3.21
C SER A 436 60.02 -14.26 -1.74
N SER A 437 60.23 -13.27 -0.87
CA SER A 437 60.30 -13.46 0.59
C SER A 437 58.96 -13.95 1.17
N LEU A 438 57.84 -13.44 0.62
CA LEU A 438 56.49 -13.85 1.01
C LEU A 438 56.17 -15.30 0.63
N GLU A 439 56.62 -15.77 -0.55
CA GLU A 439 56.47 -17.17 -0.95
C GLU A 439 57.25 -18.11 -0.03
N LYS A 440 58.47 -17.74 0.35
CA LYS A 440 59.28 -18.55 1.27
C LYS A 440 58.62 -18.66 2.65
N LEU A 441 58.12 -17.55 3.20
CA LEU A 441 57.36 -17.54 4.46
C LEU A 441 56.06 -18.36 4.36
N LYS A 442 55.35 -18.29 3.23
CA LYS A 442 54.16 -19.12 2.98
C LYS A 442 54.49 -20.61 2.95
N ASN A 443 55.59 -21.01 2.31
CA ASN A 443 55.99 -22.41 2.20
C ASN A 443 56.47 -22.97 3.56
N GLU A 444 57.18 -22.19 4.36
CA GLU A 444 57.55 -22.53 5.75
C GLU A 444 56.31 -22.61 6.64
N PHE A 445 55.37 -21.67 6.51
CA PHE A 445 54.10 -21.68 7.24
C PHE A 445 53.20 -22.86 6.85
N ALA A 446 53.21 -23.27 5.57
CA ALA A 446 52.48 -24.42 5.07
C ALA A 446 53.11 -25.77 5.50
N ALA A 447 54.40 -25.79 5.83
CA ALA A 447 55.11 -26.96 6.34
C ALA A 447 54.90 -27.19 7.85
N LEU A 448 54.18 -26.30 8.55
CA LEU A 448 53.81 -26.48 9.96
C LEU A 448 52.73 -27.58 10.09
N PRO A 449 52.96 -28.65 10.89
CA PRO A 449 51.97 -29.69 11.08
C PRO A 449 50.79 -29.19 11.95
N ASN A 450 49.58 -29.69 11.64
CA ASN A 450 48.27 -29.43 12.27
C ASN A 450 47.49 -28.19 11.82
N LEU A 451 46.99 -28.22 10.56
CA LEU A 451 46.00 -27.25 10.04
C LEU A 451 44.58 -27.82 9.86
N SER A 452 44.28 -29.03 10.33
CA SER A 452 42.91 -29.62 10.27
C SER A 452 41.87 -28.70 10.95
N ASP A 453 42.29 -28.06 12.03
CA ASP A 453 41.52 -27.10 12.82
C ASP A 453 41.16 -25.82 12.03
N GLN A 454 41.99 -25.43 11.05
CA GLN A 454 41.74 -24.25 10.22
C GLN A 454 40.84 -24.54 9.02
N GLN A 455 40.90 -25.74 8.45
CA GLN A 455 39.97 -26.16 7.39
C GLN A 455 38.54 -26.33 7.90
N ALA A 456 38.35 -26.89 9.10
CA ALA A 456 37.04 -26.96 9.75
C ALA A 456 36.45 -25.57 10.04
N ARG A 457 37.30 -24.61 10.46
CA ARG A 457 36.90 -23.21 10.68
C ARG A 457 36.51 -22.51 9.39
N LEU A 458 37.29 -22.67 8.32
CA LEU A 458 36.99 -22.05 7.05
C LEU A 458 35.67 -22.60 6.50
N LYS A 459 35.46 -23.92 6.60
CA LYS A 459 34.21 -24.59 6.22
C LYS A 459 33.01 -24.06 7.03
N ALA A 460 33.14 -23.94 8.34
CA ALA A 460 32.08 -23.41 9.20
C ALA A 460 31.73 -21.94 8.88
N VAL A 461 32.73 -21.12 8.52
CA VAL A 461 32.52 -19.72 8.12
C VAL A 461 31.94 -19.63 6.70
N THR A 462 32.35 -20.48 5.76
CA THR A 462 31.79 -20.51 4.40
C THR A 462 30.37 -21.11 4.33
N ASP A 463 29.98 -21.93 5.32
CA ASP A 463 28.62 -22.52 5.43
C ASP A 463 27.63 -21.64 6.22
N LEU A 464 28.06 -20.47 6.74
CA LEU A 464 27.17 -19.49 7.39
C LEU A 464 26.04 -18.98 6.46
N PRO A 465 26.29 -18.64 5.17
CA PRO A 465 25.26 -18.09 4.29
C PRO A 465 24.19 -19.12 3.88
N THR A 466 24.53 -20.41 3.86
CA THR A 466 23.65 -21.50 3.38
C THR A 466 22.65 -21.98 4.44
N ALA A 467 22.66 -21.42 5.65
CA ALA A 467 21.76 -21.79 6.75
C ALA A 467 21.27 -20.58 7.57
N ASN A 468 20.70 -19.57 6.92
CA ASN A 468 20.29 -18.31 7.55
C ASN A 468 18.79 -18.18 7.96
N PRO A 469 18.14 -19.15 8.62
CA PRO A 469 16.94 -18.86 9.42
C PRO A 469 17.25 -18.62 10.90
N ILE A 470 18.48 -18.88 11.38
CA ILE A 470 18.79 -18.86 12.83
C ILE A 470 18.79 -17.44 13.40
N ILE A 471 19.47 -16.47 12.76
CA ILE A 471 19.48 -15.09 13.26
C ILE A 471 18.08 -14.48 13.33
N PRO A 472 17.22 -14.59 12.29
CA PRO A 472 15.82 -14.17 12.39
C PRO A 472 15.06 -14.86 13.53
N GLN A 473 15.28 -16.16 13.77
CA GLN A 473 14.63 -16.89 14.86
C GLN A 473 15.15 -16.49 16.26
N ILE A 474 16.41 -16.09 16.38
CA ILE A 474 16.97 -15.51 17.61
C ILE A 474 16.31 -14.15 17.89
N VAL A 475 16.16 -13.32 16.86
CA VAL A 475 15.48 -12.03 16.99
C VAL A 475 14.02 -12.23 17.37
N ASP A 476 13.32 -13.20 16.74
CA ASP A 476 11.94 -13.56 17.08
C ASP A 476 11.78 -14.02 18.54
N LEU A 477 12.68 -14.91 19.02
CA LEU A 477 12.70 -15.36 20.41
C LEU A 477 12.81 -14.16 21.37
N VAL A 478 13.75 -13.25 21.11
CA VAL A 478 13.97 -12.05 21.93
C VAL A 478 12.76 -11.12 21.86
N GLN A 479 12.22 -10.88 20.67
CA GLN A 479 11.05 -10.03 20.49
C GLN A 479 9.82 -10.58 21.25
N ARG A 480 9.56 -11.89 21.19
CA ARG A 480 8.45 -12.54 21.91
C ARG A 480 8.59 -12.37 23.42
N VAL A 481 9.76 -12.68 23.98
CA VAL A 481 9.98 -12.56 25.43
C VAL A 481 9.84 -11.10 25.91
N PHE A 482 10.40 -10.14 25.17
CA PHE A 482 10.31 -8.72 25.55
C PHE A 482 8.89 -8.17 25.38
N ALA A 483 8.14 -8.64 24.39
CA ALA A 483 6.73 -8.27 24.21
C ALA A 483 5.86 -8.78 25.36
N GLU A 484 6.06 -10.00 25.85
CA GLU A 484 5.29 -10.55 26.97
C GLU A 484 5.49 -9.82 28.30
N VAL A 485 6.65 -9.18 28.48
CA VAL A 485 7.03 -8.51 29.72
C VAL A 485 6.64 -7.02 29.72
N ASN A 486 6.43 -6.44 28.53
CA ASN A 486 5.97 -5.07 28.34
C ASN A 486 4.49 -4.90 28.70
N SER A 487 4.13 -3.68 29.10
CA SER A 487 2.75 -3.30 29.45
C SER A 487 1.78 -3.53 28.27
N PRO A 488 0.68 -4.30 28.41
CA PRO A 488 -0.26 -4.59 27.32
C PRO A 488 -0.84 -3.34 26.64
N ALA A 489 -1.14 -2.32 27.45
CA ALA A 489 -1.68 -1.04 26.98
C ALA A 489 -0.78 -0.35 25.94
N VAL A 490 0.53 -0.55 26.02
CA VAL A 490 1.52 0.11 25.15
C VAL A 490 1.74 -0.70 23.86
N LEU A 491 1.56 -2.02 23.90
CA LEU A 491 1.69 -2.92 22.74
C LEU A 491 0.56 -2.76 21.71
N GLU A 492 -0.60 -2.25 22.13
CA GLU A 492 -1.75 -1.99 21.26
C GLU A 492 -1.64 -0.64 20.51
N ALA A 493 -0.61 0.15 20.75
CA ALA A 493 -0.43 1.43 20.09
C ALA A 493 -0.01 1.23 18.62
N SER A 494 -0.76 1.84 17.70
CA SER A 494 -0.52 1.75 16.25
C SER A 494 0.31 2.92 15.69
N SER A 495 0.58 3.94 16.51
CA SER A 495 1.37 5.12 16.16
C SER A 495 2.17 5.64 17.37
N SER A 496 3.20 6.46 17.10
CA SER A 496 4.01 7.09 18.16
C SER A 496 3.22 8.07 19.02
N GLU A 497 2.20 8.73 18.46
CA GLU A 497 1.31 9.64 19.18
C GLU A 497 0.37 8.87 20.12
N GLU A 498 -0.19 7.76 19.63
CA GLU A 498 -1.02 6.86 20.44
C GLU A 498 -0.21 6.21 21.56
N TYR A 499 1.03 5.80 21.27
CA TYR A 499 1.98 5.33 22.29
C TYR A 499 2.20 6.39 23.35
N ALA A 500 2.52 7.63 22.95
CA ALA A 500 2.78 8.71 23.90
C ALA A 500 1.55 9.04 24.77
N ALA A 501 0.36 9.03 24.17
CA ALA A 501 -0.89 9.27 24.87
C ALA A 501 -1.22 8.16 25.89
N LYS A 502 -1.04 6.89 25.51
CA LYS A 502 -1.28 5.73 26.39
C LYS A 502 -0.22 5.63 27.49
N ALA A 503 1.05 5.82 27.16
CA ALA A 503 2.15 5.79 28.13
C ALA A 503 1.95 6.84 29.23
N ARG A 504 1.62 8.09 28.88
CA ARG A 504 1.39 9.19 29.84
C ARG A 504 0.24 8.96 30.83
N GLN A 505 -0.60 7.94 30.64
CA GLN A 505 -1.67 7.59 31.59
C GLN A 505 -1.12 6.97 32.88
N THR A 506 0.05 6.35 32.82
CA THR A 506 0.73 5.77 33.99
C THR A 506 2.01 6.57 34.26
N PRO A 507 2.36 6.92 35.51
CA PRO A 507 3.64 7.58 35.80
C PRO A 507 4.82 6.76 35.28
N ARG A 508 5.85 7.42 34.70
CA ARG A 508 6.97 6.73 34.03
C ARG A 508 7.60 5.62 34.87
N GLY A 509 7.90 5.88 36.15
CA GLY A 509 8.54 4.92 37.06
C GLY A 509 7.71 3.68 37.42
N ASP A 510 6.40 3.73 37.19
CA ASP A 510 5.47 2.63 37.49
C ASP A 510 5.16 1.77 36.25
N ARG A 511 5.71 2.14 35.08
CA ARG A 511 5.56 1.38 33.84
C ARG A 511 6.56 0.23 33.80
N ARG A 512 6.18 -0.87 33.13
CA ARG A 512 7.06 -2.01 32.86
C ARG A 512 7.63 -1.96 31.45
N ASP A 513 7.89 -0.76 30.93
CA ASP A 513 8.35 -0.61 29.55
C ASP A 513 9.83 -0.95 29.45
N VAL A 514 10.18 -1.74 28.43
CA VAL A 514 11.52 -2.22 28.14
C VAL A 514 11.76 -2.05 26.64
N TRP A 515 12.87 -1.41 26.28
CA TRP A 515 13.31 -1.30 24.90
C TRP A 515 14.79 -1.69 24.76
N ILE A 516 15.09 -2.23 23.60
CA ILE A 516 16.44 -2.66 23.22
C ILE A 516 17.10 -1.52 22.43
N GLU A 517 18.22 -1.02 22.92
CA GLU A 517 19.01 0.03 22.26
C GLU A 517 20.12 -0.55 21.39
N ARG A 518 20.66 -1.71 21.80
CA ARG A 518 21.71 -2.39 21.06
C ARG A 518 21.51 -3.88 21.11
N PHE A 519 21.46 -4.48 19.93
CA PHE A 519 21.45 -5.93 19.75
C PHE A 519 22.69 -6.32 18.95
N ARG A 520 23.66 -6.97 19.61
CA ARG A 520 24.87 -7.47 18.96
C ARG A 520 24.82 -8.99 18.94
N CYS A 521 24.92 -9.57 17.76
CA CYS A 521 25.06 -11.01 17.58
C CYS A 521 26.40 -11.29 16.92
N ARG A 522 27.25 -12.08 17.59
CA ARG A 522 28.58 -12.46 17.08
C ARG A 522 28.68 -13.97 17.04
N PHE A 523 29.03 -14.52 15.88
CA PHE A 523 29.34 -15.93 15.75
C PHE A 523 30.79 -16.20 16.18
N ASP A 524 30.98 -17.22 17.02
CA ASP A 524 32.29 -17.78 17.32
C ASP A 524 32.38 -19.21 16.76
N PRO A 525 33.34 -19.49 15.86
CA PRO A 525 33.48 -20.79 15.22
C PRO A 525 34.14 -21.85 16.12
N ARG A 526 34.63 -21.49 17.31
CA ARG A 526 35.33 -22.40 18.23
C ARG A 526 34.53 -22.62 19.50
N ASP A 527 34.17 -21.54 20.17
CA ASP A 527 33.56 -21.59 21.50
C ASP A 527 32.84 -20.28 21.82
N ALA A 528 31.52 -20.28 21.64
CA ALA A 528 30.70 -19.11 21.94
C ALA A 528 30.70 -18.76 23.45
N SER A 529 31.03 -19.70 24.34
CA SER A 529 31.12 -19.46 25.79
C SER A 529 32.35 -18.63 26.18
N LYS A 530 33.46 -18.67 25.42
CA LYS A 530 34.65 -17.81 25.68
C LYS A 530 34.42 -16.35 25.28
N ALA A 531 33.76 -16.14 24.15
CA ALA A 531 33.35 -14.80 23.73
C ALA A 531 32.33 -14.20 24.72
N PHE A 532 31.51 -15.06 25.34
CA PHE A 532 30.58 -14.69 26.39
C PHE A 532 31.27 -14.25 27.68
N SER A 533 32.26 -14.99 28.19
CA SER A 533 33.02 -14.56 29.39
C SER A 533 33.80 -13.25 29.17
N ALA A 534 34.29 -13.01 27.95
CA ALA A 534 34.93 -11.74 27.58
C ALA A 534 33.91 -10.59 27.42
N ALA A 535 32.69 -10.90 26.97
CA ALA A 535 31.61 -9.92 26.83
C ALA A 535 30.94 -9.58 28.18
N ALA A 536 30.84 -10.53 29.10
CA ALA A 536 30.23 -10.42 30.43
C ALA A 536 31.18 -9.85 31.50
N ALA A 537 32.36 -9.34 31.11
CA ALA A 537 33.27 -8.70 32.06
C ALA A 537 32.63 -7.41 32.63
N PRO A 538 32.58 -7.23 33.96
CA PRO A 538 31.91 -6.09 34.58
C PRO A 538 32.61 -4.78 34.21
N THR A 539 31.81 -3.75 33.91
CA THR A 539 32.29 -2.41 33.61
C THR A 539 32.80 -1.75 34.89
N ARG A 540 34.08 -1.95 35.22
CA ARG A 540 34.85 -1.32 36.34
C ARG A 540 34.23 -1.46 37.75
N GLY A 541 34.87 -2.28 38.58
CA GLY A 541 34.84 -2.17 40.04
C GLY A 541 33.83 -3.09 40.74
N ALA A 542 34.04 -4.40 40.69
CA ALA A 542 33.50 -5.35 41.67
C ALA A 542 34.45 -6.54 41.78
N MET A 543 34.82 -6.89 43.01
CA MET A 543 35.65 -8.06 43.34
C MET A 543 34.83 -9.33 43.10
N ALA A 544 35.43 -10.31 42.41
CA ALA A 544 34.82 -11.60 42.13
C ALA A 544 34.72 -12.43 43.42
N GLY A 545 33.50 -12.82 43.79
CA GLY A 545 33.27 -13.87 44.78
C GLY A 545 33.51 -15.24 44.16
N GLU A 546 34.34 -16.05 44.81
CA GLU A 546 34.56 -17.47 44.52
C GLU A 546 33.29 -18.25 44.84
N ASP A 547 32.50 -18.61 43.82
CA ASP A 547 31.54 -19.71 43.93
C ASP A 547 31.42 -20.44 42.58
N GLY A 548 31.94 -21.67 42.57
CA GLY A 548 31.51 -22.78 41.70
C GLY A 548 31.57 -22.58 40.20
N MET A 549 32.75 -22.77 39.59
CA MET A 549 32.89 -23.09 38.17
C MET A 549 32.20 -24.43 37.87
N PRO A 550 31.13 -24.51 37.05
CA PRO A 550 30.60 -25.79 36.61
C PRO A 550 31.57 -26.45 35.59
N PRO A 551 31.55 -27.78 35.44
CA PRO A 551 32.58 -28.50 34.71
C PRO A 551 32.59 -28.11 33.22
N ALA A 552 33.78 -28.16 32.63
CA ALA A 552 34.01 -27.89 31.21
C ALA A 552 33.31 -28.94 30.30
N GLU A 553 32.04 -28.70 29.97
CA GLU A 553 31.36 -29.38 28.86
C GLU A 553 31.75 -28.74 27.52
N ALA A 554 31.92 -29.61 26.52
CA ALA A 554 32.59 -29.38 25.24
C ALA A 554 32.38 -27.99 24.59
N SER A 555 33.48 -27.40 24.11
CA SER A 555 33.48 -26.15 23.33
C SER A 555 32.63 -26.31 22.07
N ALA A 556 31.61 -25.49 21.92
CA ALA A 556 30.68 -25.55 20.79
C ALA A 556 30.66 -24.22 20.03
N ALA A 557 30.71 -24.31 18.70
CA ALA A 557 30.48 -23.17 17.82
C ALA A 557 29.06 -22.64 18.00
N GLY A 558 28.91 -21.32 17.98
CA GLY A 558 27.62 -20.70 18.29
C GLY A 558 27.67 -19.19 18.25
N TRP A 559 26.62 -18.56 18.76
CA TRP A 559 26.48 -17.12 18.80
C TRP A 559 26.55 -16.61 20.24
N THR A 560 27.29 -15.52 20.44
CA THR A 560 27.16 -14.66 21.59
C THR A 560 26.23 -13.52 21.21
N VAL A 561 25.12 -13.38 21.93
CA VAL A 561 24.19 -12.26 21.77
C VAL A 561 24.30 -11.35 22.97
N ILE A 562 24.42 -10.05 22.73
CA ILE A 562 24.46 -8.99 23.73
C ILE A 562 23.29 -8.05 23.45
N ILE A 563 22.40 -7.94 24.42
CA ILE A 563 21.26 -7.05 24.41
C ILE A 563 21.54 -5.96 25.45
N GLU A 564 21.59 -4.71 25.01
CA GLU A 564 21.65 -3.55 25.90
C GLU A 564 20.40 -2.72 25.68
N GLY A 565 19.83 -2.23 26.77
CA GLY A 565 18.59 -1.49 26.71
C GLY A 565 18.31 -0.72 27.97
N ARG A 566 17.10 -0.18 28.04
CA ARG A 566 16.60 0.55 29.19
C ARG A 566 15.20 0.09 29.57
N THR A 567 14.89 0.28 30.84
CA THR A 567 13.55 0.11 31.37
C THR A 567 13.15 1.29 32.24
N THR A 568 11.87 1.64 32.19
CA THR A 568 11.25 2.65 33.05
C THR A 568 10.87 2.10 34.43
N SER A 569 10.86 0.77 34.60
CA SER A 569 10.37 0.14 35.83
C SER A 569 11.22 0.48 37.05
N SER A 570 10.56 0.91 38.11
CA SER A 570 11.14 1.09 39.45
C SER A 570 11.66 -0.23 40.05
N GLU A 571 11.11 -1.37 39.63
CA GLU A 571 11.52 -2.73 39.99
C GLU A 571 12.43 -3.38 38.92
N ALA A 572 13.27 -2.58 38.26
CA ALA A 572 14.17 -3.05 37.20
C ALA A 572 14.93 -4.37 37.49
N PRO A 573 15.49 -4.63 38.70
CA PRO A 573 16.18 -5.89 38.98
C PRO A 573 15.28 -7.12 38.78
N ALA A 574 14.09 -7.10 39.37
CA ALA A 574 13.14 -8.21 39.26
C ALA A 574 12.65 -8.40 37.82
N LEU A 575 12.43 -7.29 37.10
CA LEU A 575 12.02 -7.31 35.70
C LEU A 575 13.07 -7.95 34.79
N ILE A 576 14.35 -7.63 34.98
CA ILE A 576 15.44 -8.21 34.19
C ILE A 576 15.63 -9.70 34.52
N ASP A 577 15.51 -10.09 35.80
CA ASP A 577 15.58 -11.50 36.20
C ASP A 577 14.43 -12.32 35.58
N GLU A 578 13.22 -11.74 35.48
CA GLU A 578 12.10 -12.36 34.76
C GLU A 578 12.44 -12.58 33.27
N ILE A 579 12.97 -11.55 32.59
CA ILE A 579 13.36 -11.63 31.18
C ILE A 579 14.44 -12.71 30.98
N VAL A 580 15.46 -12.75 31.84
CA VAL A 580 16.53 -13.75 31.79
C VAL A 580 15.96 -15.17 31.95
N THR A 581 15.01 -15.34 32.88
CA THR A 581 14.35 -16.62 33.13
C THR A 581 13.52 -17.07 31.94
N LYS A 582 12.73 -16.17 31.35
CA LYS A 582 11.92 -16.45 30.15
C LYS A 582 12.79 -16.76 28.92
N LEU A 583 13.88 -16.03 28.70
CA LEU A 583 14.82 -16.30 27.61
C LEU A 583 15.45 -17.69 27.73
N LYS A 584 15.79 -18.13 28.95
CA LYS A 584 16.28 -19.49 29.20
C LYS A 584 15.19 -20.54 28.92
N ALA A 585 13.97 -20.32 29.39
CA ALA A 585 12.87 -21.27 29.25
C ALA A 585 12.43 -21.43 27.78
N GLU A 586 12.14 -20.33 27.09
CA GLU A 586 11.76 -20.33 25.67
C GLU A 586 12.89 -20.87 24.79
N GLY A 587 14.14 -20.56 25.13
CA GLY A 587 15.34 -21.05 24.44
C GLY A 587 15.64 -22.54 24.61
N ARG A 588 14.89 -23.27 25.45
CA ARG A 588 15.02 -24.72 25.69
C ARG A 588 13.81 -25.53 25.18
N LYS A 589 12.92 -24.93 24.36
CA LYS A 589 11.78 -25.63 23.75
C LYS A 589 12.19 -26.53 22.58
N LYS A 590 11.59 -27.72 22.49
CA LYS A 590 11.97 -28.83 21.61
C LYS A 590 11.92 -28.53 20.10
N ASP A 591 11.16 -27.51 19.71
CA ASP A 591 10.90 -27.09 18.32
C ASP A 591 11.93 -26.11 17.75
N MET A 592 12.90 -25.68 18.55
CA MET A 592 13.91 -24.71 18.14
C MET A 592 15.08 -25.37 17.39
N LYS A 593 15.55 -24.73 16.32
CA LYS A 593 16.74 -25.16 15.53
C LYS A 593 18.08 -24.77 16.18
N PHE A 594 18.00 -24.09 17.31
CA PHE A 594 19.08 -23.69 18.19
C PHE A 594 18.58 -23.83 19.63
N TRP A 595 19.50 -23.74 20.59
CA TRP A 595 19.14 -23.69 22.00
C TRP A 595 19.97 -22.68 22.76
N VAL A 596 19.41 -22.12 23.82
CA VAL A 596 20.07 -21.14 24.68
C VAL A 596 20.84 -21.87 25.77
N LYS A 597 22.17 -21.84 25.68
CA LYS A 597 23.08 -22.51 26.61
C LYS A 597 23.21 -21.76 27.92
N GLN A 598 23.38 -20.44 27.84
CA GLN A 598 23.62 -19.60 29.00
C GLN A 598 23.01 -18.22 28.78
N VAL A 599 22.46 -17.62 29.83
CA VAL A 599 22.00 -16.23 29.86
C VAL A 599 22.42 -15.63 31.19
N GLN A 600 23.03 -14.44 31.14
CA GLN A 600 23.41 -13.64 32.30
C GLN A 600 23.06 -12.19 32.06
N SER A 601 22.70 -11.48 33.12
CA SER A 601 22.54 -10.03 33.16
C SER A 601 23.69 -9.39 33.95
N ASP A 602 24.13 -8.19 33.54
CA ASP A 602 25.08 -7.37 34.29
C ASP A 602 24.35 -6.47 35.31
N ASN A 603 25.10 -5.87 36.25
CA ASN A 603 24.56 -4.92 37.23
C ASN A 603 23.88 -3.71 36.57
N LEU A 604 22.66 -3.42 37.02
CA LEU A 604 21.85 -2.28 36.59
C LEU A 604 22.52 -0.95 36.96
N ALA A 605 22.54 0.00 36.04
CA ALA A 605 22.93 1.38 36.31
C ALA A 605 21.75 2.32 36.06
N ARG A 606 21.41 3.15 37.06
CA ARG A 606 20.40 4.21 36.89
C ARG A 606 20.96 5.33 36.02
N VAL A 607 20.12 5.85 35.13
CA VAL A 607 20.46 7.02 34.30
C VAL A 607 20.56 8.26 35.19
N GLY A 608 21.79 8.71 35.43
CA GLY A 608 22.07 9.95 36.16
C GLY A 608 21.78 11.20 35.32
N ALA A 609 21.66 12.36 35.98
CA ALA A 609 21.36 13.65 35.35
C ALA A 609 22.49 14.26 34.49
N ARG A 610 23.35 13.45 33.86
CA ARG A 610 24.39 13.93 32.95
C ARG A 610 24.15 13.44 31.52
N PRO A 611 24.28 14.31 30.51
CA PRO A 611 23.97 13.99 29.13
C PRO A 611 24.89 12.90 28.58
N ILE A 612 24.33 12.03 27.73
CA ILE A 612 25.07 11.03 26.97
C ILE A 612 25.99 11.78 25.99
N GLY A 613 27.30 11.86 26.28
CA GLY A 613 28.26 12.54 25.40
C GLY A 613 29.59 13.02 26.03
N ALA A 614 29.80 12.90 27.34
CA ALA A 614 31.10 13.25 27.93
C ALA A 614 32.16 12.19 27.59
N ALA A 615 32.91 12.42 26.52
CA ALA A 615 34.12 11.67 26.19
C ALA A 615 35.10 11.66 27.38
N ARG A 616 35.65 10.48 27.70
CA ARG A 616 36.79 10.31 28.62
C ARG A 616 37.98 11.13 28.10
N GLY A 617 38.52 11.99 28.97
CA GLY A 617 39.64 12.86 28.66
C GLY A 617 40.96 12.15 28.35
N LEU A 618 41.75 12.77 27.46
CA LEU A 618 43.21 12.66 27.40
C LEU A 618 43.84 13.47 28.55
N PRO A 619 45.03 13.11 29.06
CA PRO A 619 45.65 13.77 30.21
C PRO A 619 46.26 15.16 29.86
N PRO A 620 46.51 16.02 30.87
CA PRO A 620 46.82 17.44 30.67
C PRO A 620 48.33 17.73 30.64
N SER A 621 48.75 18.65 29.76
CA SER A 621 49.98 19.48 29.83
C SER A 621 50.04 20.29 28.50
N VAL A 622 50.39 21.57 28.34
CA VAL A 622 51.10 22.59 29.11
C VAL A 622 50.56 23.98 28.66
N THR A 623 50.61 24.95 29.57
CA THR A 623 50.39 26.41 29.46
C THR A 623 50.94 27.11 28.19
N PRO A 624 50.26 28.15 27.68
CA PRO A 624 50.89 29.12 26.76
C PRO A 624 51.53 30.28 27.54
N PRO A 625 52.67 30.85 27.10
CA PRO A 625 53.16 32.10 27.66
C PRO A 625 52.50 33.32 26.98
N SER A 626 52.33 34.34 27.80
CA SER A 626 51.89 35.70 27.48
C SER A 626 52.86 36.45 26.58
N VAL A 627 52.34 37.33 25.71
CA VAL A 627 52.87 38.69 25.49
C VAL A 627 51.72 39.60 25.01
N ALA A 628 51.60 40.78 25.62
CA ALA A 628 50.78 41.93 25.20
C ALA A 628 51.73 43.09 24.79
N PRO A 629 51.26 44.31 24.47
CA PRO A 629 50.26 44.77 23.49
C PRO A 629 50.84 45.88 22.55
N GLY A 630 50.09 46.30 21.53
CA GLY A 630 50.29 47.62 20.88
C GLY A 630 49.55 47.75 19.54
N VAL A 631 48.53 48.60 19.40
CA VAL A 631 48.51 50.05 19.08
C VAL A 631 48.18 50.28 17.58
N ASP A 632 47.05 50.98 17.39
CA ASP A 632 46.61 51.89 16.31
C ASP A 632 46.32 51.49 14.85
N ARG A 633 45.05 51.78 14.50
CA ARG A 633 44.49 52.64 13.43
C ARG A 633 44.70 52.37 11.92
N ASP A 634 43.53 52.42 11.28
CA ASP A 634 43.15 53.06 10.01
C ASP A 634 43.67 52.52 8.66
N GLY A 635 42.74 52.38 7.70
CA GLY A 635 43.09 52.37 6.28
C GLY A 635 42.10 51.64 5.36
N ARG A 636 41.28 52.41 4.64
CA ARG A 636 40.34 51.99 3.59
C ARG A 636 41.04 51.56 2.30
N GLY A 637 40.32 50.78 1.48
CA GLY A 637 40.30 50.96 0.01
C GLY A 637 40.72 49.77 -0.86
N SER A 638 39.74 49.09 -1.49
CA SER A 638 39.49 49.05 -2.96
C SER A 638 40.49 48.25 -3.80
N ALA A 639 40.19 47.02 -4.26
CA ALA A 639 39.36 46.61 -5.42
C ALA A 639 40.22 46.10 -6.60
N GLY A 640 39.98 44.86 -7.04
CA GLY A 640 40.59 44.25 -8.23
C GLY A 640 40.24 42.76 -8.42
N ARG A 641 39.29 42.49 -9.31
CA ARG A 641 38.74 41.19 -9.81
C ARG A 641 39.72 40.45 -10.79
N PRO A 642 39.43 39.28 -11.43
CA PRO A 642 38.48 38.18 -11.20
C PRO A 642 38.97 36.72 -11.55
N VAL A 643 38.07 35.74 -11.34
CA VAL A 643 37.85 34.41 -12.01
C VAL A 643 38.48 33.10 -11.46
N ALA A 644 37.55 32.15 -11.25
CA ALA A 644 37.50 30.73 -10.85
C ALA A 644 38.29 29.74 -11.80
N PRO A 645 38.30 28.38 -11.62
CA PRO A 645 37.36 27.53 -10.86
C PRO A 645 37.92 26.29 -10.12
N THR A 646 37.18 25.81 -9.11
CA THR A 646 37.07 24.36 -8.83
C THR A 646 35.62 23.99 -8.50
N THR A 647 35.17 22.94 -9.17
CA THR A 647 33.83 22.35 -9.20
C THR A 647 33.63 21.30 -8.08
N PRO A 648 32.37 20.85 -7.86
CA PRO A 648 31.90 20.31 -6.59
C PRO A 648 31.85 18.78 -6.51
N ARG A 649 31.88 18.25 -5.27
CA ARG A 649 31.31 16.97 -4.83
C ARG A 649 30.42 17.31 -3.62
N GLY A 650 29.12 17.04 -3.53
CA GLY A 650 28.30 16.01 -4.16
C GLY A 650 28.09 14.85 -3.18
N GLY A 651 26.98 14.88 -2.42
CA GLY A 651 26.48 13.71 -1.68
C GLY A 651 25.87 13.98 -0.29
N SER A 652 24.71 14.64 -0.22
CA SER A 652 23.86 14.65 1.00
C SER A 652 22.97 13.40 1.05
N PRO A 653 22.83 12.72 2.20
CA PRO A 653 21.70 11.84 2.46
C PRO A 653 20.51 12.61 3.05
N LEU A 654 19.42 12.61 2.29
CA LEU A 654 18.01 12.57 2.70
C LEU A 654 17.67 12.91 4.18
N THR A 655 17.35 14.17 4.44
CA THR A 655 16.38 14.52 5.49
C THR A 655 15.14 15.09 4.82
N GLY A 656 14.04 14.33 4.86
CA GLY A 656 12.71 14.80 4.50
C GLY A 656 12.31 15.98 5.39
N ARG A 657 11.62 16.94 4.77
CA ARG A 657 11.23 18.25 5.33
C ARG A 657 10.44 18.15 6.64
N GLY A 658 10.80 18.98 7.61
CA GLY A 658 9.90 19.34 8.70
C GLY A 658 10.48 19.69 10.07
N ALA A 659 11.80 19.79 10.27
CA ALA A 659 12.34 20.25 11.56
C ALA A 659 12.75 21.74 11.48
N PRO A 660 12.22 22.64 12.35
CA PRO A 660 12.74 23.99 12.44
C PRO A 660 14.22 23.94 12.86
N MET A 661 15.06 24.77 12.20
CA MET A 661 16.47 24.89 12.51
C MET A 661 16.67 25.19 14.01
N GLY A 662 17.31 24.27 14.73
CA GLY A 662 17.71 24.46 16.12
C GLY A 662 17.36 23.33 17.10
N TRP A 663 16.60 22.30 16.70
CA TRP A 663 16.25 21.20 17.60
C TRP A 663 17.43 20.22 17.76
N GLN A 664 18.26 20.43 18.78
CA GLN A 664 19.06 19.34 19.34
C GLN A 664 18.16 18.57 20.30
N PRO A 665 17.91 17.25 20.10
CA PRO A 665 17.15 16.47 21.05
C PRO A 665 17.81 16.56 22.42
N ASP A 666 17.04 16.96 23.43
CA ASP A 666 17.50 16.94 24.80
C ASP A 666 17.85 15.49 25.16
N PRO A 667 19.14 15.15 25.37
CA PRO A 667 19.56 13.77 25.63
C PRO A 667 19.09 13.27 27.00
N THR A 668 18.40 14.10 27.79
CA THR A 668 17.83 13.77 29.09
C THR A 668 16.33 13.51 29.06
N ARG A 669 15.67 13.59 27.89
CA ARG A 669 14.23 13.36 27.71
C ARG A 669 13.94 12.28 26.67
N ASP A 670 12.84 11.59 26.86
CA ASP A 670 12.37 10.53 25.99
C ASP A 670 11.83 11.14 24.68
N PRO A 671 12.30 10.69 23.50
CA PRO A 671 11.96 11.34 22.22
C PRO A 671 10.50 11.13 21.79
N VAL A 672 9.76 10.22 22.43
CA VAL A 672 8.36 9.91 22.09
C VAL A 672 7.40 10.49 23.12
N THR A 673 7.70 10.33 24.41
CA THR A 673 6.84 10.80 25.51
C THR A 673 7.20 12.18 26.01
N ASP A 674 8.36 12.72 25.65
CA ASP A 674 8.95 13.96 26.17
C ASP A 674 9.13 13.93 27.71
N GLU A 675 9.12 12.76 28.36
CA GLU A 675 9.32 12.66 29.81
C GLU A 675 10.82 12.61 30.15
N PRO A 676 11.25 13.17 31.31
CA PRO A 676 12.62 13.01 31.79
C PRO A 676 12.97 11.53 31.95
N ILE A 677 14.10 11.10 31.40
CA ILE A 677 14.59 9.73 31.53
C ILE A 677 15.46 9.53 32.78
N THR A 678 15.66 10.60 33.56
CA THR A 678 16.40 10.61 34.81
C THR A 678 15.68 9.74 35.85
N GLY A 679 16.06 8.48 35.95
CA GLY A 679 15.40 7.47 36.78
C GLY A 679 15.28 6.10 36.12
N ASP A 680 15.32 6.05 34.78
CA ASP A 680 15.35 4.80 34.01
C ASP A 680 16.58 3.96 34.40
N SER A 681 16.44 2.64 34.33
CA SER A 681 17.55 1.72 34.56
C SER A 681 18.06 1.17 33.24
N THR A 682 19.38 1.25 33.03
CA THR A 682 20.05 0.57 31.92
C THR A 682 20.35 -0.87 32.31
N PHE A 683 20.17 -1.80 31.36
CA PHE A 683 20.47 -3.20 31.54
C PHE A 683 21.32 -3.73 30.40
N ARG A 684 22.01 -4.84 30.68
CA ARG A 684 22.74 -5.61 29.69
C ARG A 684 22.52 -7.09 29.94
N ILE A 685 22.07 -7.81 28.92
CA ILE A 685 21.87 -9.25 28.93
C ILE A 685 22.80 -9.87 27.90
N ALA A 686 23.64 -10.80 28.32
CA ALA A 686 24.43 -11.63 27.45
C ALA A 686 23.80 -13.03 27.37
N MET A 687 23.85 -13.66 26.20
CA MET A 687 23.47 -15.07 26.05
C MET A 687 24.37 -15.81 25.06
N VAL A 688 24.49 -17.13 25.30
CA VAL A 688 25.17 -18.08 24.42
C VAL A 688 24.12 -18.94 23.73
N ILE A 689 24.17 -18.99 22.41
CA ILE A 689 23.26 -19.74 21.57
C ILE A 689 24.04 -20.77 20.77
N ILE A 690 23.63 -22.03 20.84
CA ILE A 690 24.28 -23.14 20.15
C ILE A 690 23.36 -23.65 19.04
N ARG A 691 23.95 -23.92 17.87
CA ARG A 691 23.23 -24.50 16.72
C ARG A 691 22.92 -25.98 16.97
N GLY A 692 21.71 -26.40 16.65
CA GLY A 692 21.29 -27.80 16.75
C GLY A 692 20.03 -27.97 17.59
N PRO A 693 19.44 -29.18 17.60
CA PRO A 693 18.29 -29.48 18.43
C PRO A 693 18.64 -29.32 19.92
N VAL A 694 17.65 -28.93 20.72
CA VAL A 694 17.82 -28.88 22.19
C VAL A 694 18.22 -30.27 22.72
N PRO A 695 19.27 -30.37 23.55
CA PRO A 695 19.63 -31.62 24.20
C PRO A 695 18.45 -32.21 24.99
N PRO A 696 18.14 -33.52 24.85
CA PRO A 696 16.97 -34.15 25.47
C PRO A 696 16.87 -33.96 27.00
N ASP A 697 18.02 -33.84 27.65
CA ASP A 697 18.19 -33.65 29.09
C ASP A 697 17.96 -32.20 29.58
N MET A 698 17.87 -31.23 28.65
CA MET A 698 17.59 -29.82 28.93
C MET A 698 16.16 -29.38 28.57
N VAL A 699 15.40 -30.22 27.85
CA VAL A 699 14.01 -29.91 27.48
C VAL A 699 13.15 -29.88 28.74
N GLY A 700 12.60 -28.71 29.08
CA GLY A 700 11.66 -28.55 30.21
C GLY A 700 12.28 -28.41 31.60
N LYS A 701 13.61 -28.29 31.73
CA LYS A 701 14.25 -27.95 33.02
C LYS A 701 14.34 -26.42 33.19
N THR A 702 13.53 -25.87 34.10
CA THR A 702 13.83 -24.61 34.79
C THR A 702 14.83 -24.91 35.90
N ASP A 703 15.94 -24.17 35.99
CA ASP A 703 16.93 -24.33 37.08
C ASP A 703 16.37 -23.74 38.39
N ASP A 704 15.30 -24.31 38.93
CA ASP A 704 14.85 -24.05 40.31
C ASP A 704 15.62 -24.99 41.27
N LYS A 705 16.90 -24.68 41.50
CA LYS A 705 17.61 -25.15 42.71
C LYS A 705 17.59 -24.07 43.78
N LYS A 706 16.41 -23.89 44.38
CA LYS A 706 16.21 -23.54 45.79
C LYS A 706 14.86 -24.12 46.21
N GLY A 707 14.88 -25.35 46.73
CA GLY A 707 13.72 -25.94 47.40
C GLY A 707 13.38 -25.16 48.68
N PRO A 708 12.15 -25.31 49.20
CA PRO A 708 11.62 -24.49 50.27
C PRO A 708 12.35 -24.77 51.59
N GLU A 709 12.83 -23.72 52.26
CA GLU A 709 13.11 -23.79 53.70
C GLU A 709 11.78 -23.99 54.43
N THR A 710 11.65 -25.15 55.05
CA THR A 710 10.63 -25.44 56.06
C THR A 710 10.73 -24.38 57.17
N PRO A 711 9.68 -23.61 57.49
CA PRO A 711 9.74 -22.74 58.65
C PRO A 711 9.66 -23.59 59.92
N ALA A 712 10.62 -23.36 60.83
CA ALA A 712 10.60 -23.86 62.20
C ALA A 712 9.31 -23.42 62.93
N PRO A 713 8.81 -24.21 63.89
CA PRO A 713 7.57 -23.89 64.59
C PRO A 713 7.71 -22.59 65.39
N ALA A 714 6.70 -21.73 65.30
CA ALA A 714 6.62 -20.48 66.02
C ALA A 714 6.53 -20.72 67.53
N GLU A 715 7.47 -20.14 68.28
CA GLU A 715 7.31 -19.87 69.71
C GLU A 715 6.20 -18.82 69.93
N PRO A 716 5.38 -18.95 70.98
CA PRO A 716 4.25 -18.05 71.22
C PRO A 716 4.74 -16.70 71.75
N ALA A 717 4.23 -15.62 71.16
CA ALA A 717 4.42 -14.25 71.66
C ALA A 717 3.74 -14.07 73.03
N PRO A 718 4.32 -13.26 73.94
CA PRO A 718 3.79 -13.08 75.29
C PRO A 718 2.52 -12.22 75.27
N ALA A 719 1.59 -12.60 76.14
CA ALA A 719 0.38 -11.85 76.43
C ALA A 719 0.73 -10.48 77.01
N ASP A 720 0.21 -9.42 76.40
CA ASP A 720 0.12 -8.12 77.05
C ASP A 720 -1.34 -7.82 77.41
N ARG A 721 -1.48 -7.42 78.66
CA ARG A 721 -2.73 -7.20 79.38
C ARG A 721 -3.36 -5.88 78.95
N ASP A 722 -4.69 -5.90 78.94
CA ASP A 722 -5.65 -4.83 79.28
C ASP A 722 -5.17 -3.36 79.18
N GLU A 723 -5.90 -2.55 78.40
CA GLU A 723 -6.97 -1.69 78.97
C GLU A 723 -7.58 -0.76 77.90
N ARG A 724 -8.93 -0.83 77.85
CA ARG A 724 -9.94 0.17 77.41
C ARG A 724 -10.29 0.33 75.93
#